data_AF-A0A4S9D8N3-F1
#
_entry.id   AF-A0A4S9D8N3-F1
#
_cell.length_a   1.000
_cell.length_b   1.000
_cell.length_c   1.000
_cell.angle_alpha   90.00
_cell.angle_beta   90.00
_cell.angle_gamma   90.00
#
_symmetry.space_group_name_H-M   'P 1'
#
loop_
_entity.id
_entity.type
_entity.pdbx_description
1 polymer ?
#
loop_
_entity_poly.entity_id
_entity_poly.type
_entity_poly.pdbx_seq_one_letter_code
_entity_poly.pdbx_strand_id
1 'polypeptide(L)'
;MSRTSSVSDGDMSSFSGHDDYDYETDCTTPAPSCSGEHMENEEVETFRDREYPQLAGKIYLDHGGSTLYAKSMVEAFSKDLITNLYGNPHSDSTPSAIAGHRIDAIREKALRFFKADPEEWDLVFVANATAAIKLTIECIKDHAASTHKQLWYGYHRDAHTSLVGIRELTPTSRCFGSDEEVEKWIECGGAGGPLPRQLGLFAYPGQSNMTGRRLPLSWPGMIREKILRANTYTLLDAAALASTAQLDLSNTSESPDFVALSFYKIFGFPNIGALLVQKSSAHVLANRKYFGGGTVDMVVTLNDTWHARKTATVHDALEDGTLPFHSIFALDHAMDVHERLYGPEPMKFISRHTAQLSKILHDNLHKLRHRNGKSVIRIYKESSTVYGDSKTQGATIAFNVLTSSGSLIGYTEVEKAANDVGIYIRSGSLCNPGGMATYLSWTPSEMREAFSSGHRCSKPTEIYHGKATGVVRVSLGGMSTASDIRALMCFLREKYVDVTPPSPARNISKQPLSAQRASFIKIQIPEESAVAATTKAVAARAPMIAPPSRPPPAIRNRLRKSFDFSTGSPGSSVTSISSAGLPRSQSSNLIGLKSKPALSRRTSLLGHSIKPTAPGRWDNFWREETNALVAAGAVEVEVPDIKKKEKEQQKEQHKEKERGGFRKVARALTMSRR
;
A
#
# COMPACT_ATOMS: atom_id res chain seq x y z
N MET A 1 -65.02 -9.66 -11.67
CA MET A 1 -65.78 -10.75 -11.04
C MET A 1 -65.35 -10.87 -9.60
N SER A 2 -66.26 -10.42 -8.75
CA SER A 2 -66.43 -10.55 -7.30
C SER A 2 -65.75 -11.74 -6.60
N ARG A 3 -65.11 -11.49 -5.45
CA ARG A 3 -65.75 -11.66 -4.13
C ARG A 3 -64.94 -11.03 -2.99
N THR A 4 -65.73 -10.48 -2.08
CA THR A 4 -65.50 -9.62 -0.91
C THR A 4 -65.65 -10.41 0.40
N SER A 5 -65.01 -9.95 1.48
CA SER A 5 -65.55 -9.85 2.88
C SER A 5 -64.39 -9.73 3.87
N SER A 6 -64.38 -9.01 5.00
CA SER A 6 -64.99 -7.79 5.54
C SER A 6 -64.77 -7.85 7.07
N VAL A 7 -64.15 -6.80 7.67
CA VAL A 7 -64.60 -6.05 8.89
C VAL A 7 -64.79 -6.85 10.21
N SER A 8 -64.40 -6.45 11.44
CA SER A 8 -64.33 -5.13 12.13
C SER A 8 -63.56 -5.22 13.45
N ASP A 9 -63.10 -4.03 13.88
CA ASP A 9 -62.59 -3.61 15.19
C ASP A 9 -63.55 -3.75 16.38
N GLY A 10 -62.97 -3.66 17.59
CA GLY A 10 -63.66 -3.42 18.86
C GLY A 10 -62.69 -2.88 19.92
N ASP A 11 -62.91 -1.64 20.33
CA ASP A 11 -62.08 -0.73 21.12
C ASP A 11 -62.44 -0.77 22.63
N MET A 12 -61.71 0.01 23.44
CA MET A 12 -62.07 0.57 24.79
C MET A 12 -61.63 -0.13 26.11
N SER A 13 -60.50 0.38 26.64
CA SER A 13 -60.39 1.20 27.88
C SER A 13 -60.54 0.61 29.32
N SER A 14 -59.44 0.73 30.11
CA SER A 14 -59.31 1.59 31.31
C SER A 14 -59.19 1.01 32.75
N PHE A 15 -58.34 1.73 33.52
CA PHE A 15 -58.29 2.01 34.97
C PHE A 15 -57.52 1.10 35.99
N SER A 16 -56.38 1.68 36.43
CA SER A 16 -55.91 2.02 37.80
C SER A 16 -55.46 0.98 38.83
N GLY A 17 -54.34 1.31 39.47
CA GLY A 17 -53.97 0.91 40.84
C GLY A 17 -52.54 1.35 41.19
N HIS A 18 -52.39 2.50 41.84
CA HIS A 18 -51.17 2.93 42.55
C HIS A 18 -50.99 2.12 43.85
N ASP A 19 -49.75 1.94 44.30
CA ASP A 19 -49.36 2.14 45.71
C ASP A 19 -47.83 2.30 45.82
N ASP A 20 -47.42 3.42 46.42
CA ASP A 20 -46.06 3.81 46.82
C ASP A 20 -45.64 3.11 48.12
N TYR A 21 -44.33 2.92 48.36
CA TYR A 21 -43.65 3.20 49.65
C TYR A 21 -42.11 3.16 49.51
N ASP A 22 -41.47 4.24 50.00
CA ASP A 22 -40.03 4.51 50.13
C ASP A 22 -39.32 3.66 51.21
N TYR A 23 -38.02 3.36 51.02
CA TYR A 23 -36.95 3.71 51.99
C TYR A 23 -35.52 3.56 51.42
N GLU A 24 -34.60 4.31 52.06
CA GLU A 24 -33.27 4.76 51.66
C GLU A 24 -32.12 3.72 51.57
N THR A 25 -31.12 4.10 50.75
CA THR A 25 -29.65 3.88 50.83
C THR A 25 -29.08 2.47 51.06
N ASP A 26 -28.25 1.99 50.11
CA ASP A 26 -26.81 1.80 50.39
C ASP A 26 -25.94 1.69 49.12
N CYS A 27 -24.74 2.26 49.18
CA CYS A 27 -23.71 2.15 48.14
C CYS A 27 -22.98 0.82 48.27
N THR A 28 -23.07 -0.08 47.29
CA THR A 28 -22.04 -1.10 47.04
C THR A 28 -22.14 -1.67 45.62
N THR A 29 -21.08 -1.45 44.84
CA THR A 29 -20.55 -2.25 43.71
C THR A 29 -21.54 -2.92 42.72
N PRO A 30 -21.63 -2.50 41.44
CA PRO A 30 -22.28 -3.34 40.43
C PRO A 30 -21.35 -4.50 40.05
N ALA A 31 -21.81 -5.72 40.33
CA ALA A 31 -21.26 -6.97 39.83
C ALA A 31 -21.28 -7.03 38.28
N PRO A 32 -20.38 -7.78 37.65
CA PRO A 32 -20.27 -7.84 36.20
C PRO A 32 -21.34 -8.76 35.62
N SER A 33 -22.48 -8.23 35.20
CA SER A 33 -23.42 -8.97 34.34
C SER A 33 -23.10 -8.71 32.87
N CYS A 34 -22.00 -9.30 32.39
CA CYS A 34 -21.80 -9.53 30.96
C CYS A 34 -22.50 -10.84 30.60
N SER A 35 -23.78 -10.76 30.25
CA SER A 35 -24.47 -11.86 29.56
C SER A 35 -23.84 -12.03 28.17
N GLY A 36 -23.22 -13.18 27.96
CA GLY A 36 -22.33 -13.46 26.85
C GLY A 36 -23.04 -13.68 25.52
N GLU A 37 -22.47 -13.04 24.50
CA GLU A 37 -22.20 -13.72 23.24
C GLU A 37 -20.78 -14.29 23.37
N HIS A 38 -20.64 -15.62 23.46
CA HIS A 38 -19.34 -16.28 23.40
C HIS A 38 -18.67 -15.88 22.07
N MET A 39 -17.65 -15.03 22.14
CA MET A 39 -16.92 -14.57 20.96
C MET A 39 -16.12 -15.72 20.34
N GLU A 40 -16.14 -15.82 19.01
CA GLU A 40 -15.20 -16.62 18.18
C GLU A 40 -13.73 -16.11 18.28
N ASN A 41 -13.31 -15.55 19.43
CA ASN A 41 -11.95 -15.04 19.67
C ASN A 41 -11.00 -16.10 20.24
N GLU A 42 -11.52 -17.17 20.87
CA GLU A 42 -10.67 -18.22 21.46
C GLU A 42 -9.77 -18.86 20.40
N GLU A 43 -10.26 -19.04 19.17
CA GLU A 43 -9.50 -19.68 18.10
C GLU A 43 -8.21 -18.92 17.74
N VAL A 44 -8.27 -17.60 17.53
CA VAL A 44 -7.08 -16.79 17.20
C VAL A 44 -6.14 -16.70 18.39
N GLU A 45 -6.68 -16.55 19.60
CA GLU A 45 -5.88 -16.49 20.83
C GLU A 45 -5.08 -17.79 21.04
N THR A 46 -5.63 -18.96 20.67
CA THR A 46 -4.95 -20.26 20.86
C THR A 46 -3.64 -20.41 20.09
N PHE A 47 -3.52 -19.78 18.92
CA PHE A 47 -2.32 -19.92 18.08
C PHE A 47 -1.48 -18.65 18.00
N ARG A 48 -1.99 -17.49 18.42
CA ARG A 48 -1.30 -16.21 18.23
C ARG A 48 0.12 -16.21 18.80
N ASP A 49 0.30 -16.65 20.03
CA ASP A 49 1.63 -16.63 20.68
C ASP A 49 2.62 -17.59 20.01
N ARG A 50 2.12 -18.72 19.48
CA ARG A 50 2.93 -19.70 18.76
C ARG A 50 3.33 -19.22 17.37
N GLU A 51 2.40 -18.62 16.63
CA GLU A 51 2.55 -18.28 15.22
C GLU A 51 3.06 -16.84 15.00
N TYR A 52 2.85 -15.95 15.97
CA TYR A 52 3.28 -14.55 15.91
C TYR A 52 4.07 -14.14 17.16
N PRO A 53 5.16 -14.85 17.53
CA PRO A 53 5.95 -14.55 18.73
C PRO A 53 6.55 -13.14 18.73
N GLN A 54 6.70 -12.51 17.56
CA GLN A 54 7.14 -11.12 17.43
C GLN A 54 6.17 -10.11 18.06
N LEU A 55 4.92 -10.51 18.35
CA LEU A 55 3.92 -9.70 19.05
C LEU A 55 4.00 -9.80 20.57
N ALA A 56 4.92 -10.60 21.13
CA ALA A 56 5.07 -10.68 22.58
C ALA A 56 5.35 -9.30 23.20
N GLY A 57 4.45 -8.86 24.09
CA GLY A 57 4.50 -7.54 24.73
C GLY A 57 4.26 -6.35 23.79
N LYS A 58 3.71 -6.58 22.60
CA LYS A 58 3.52 -5.57 21.54
C LYS A 58 2.15 -5.67 20.92
N ILE A 59 1.58 -4.52 20.57
CA ILE A 59 0.27 -4.42 19.93
C ILE A 59 0.48 -3.77 18.56
N TYR A 60 0.21 -4.51 17.50
CA TYR A 60 0.33 -4.01 16.13
C TYR A 60 -1.05 -3.72 15.55
N LEU A 61 -1.25 -2.48 15.12
CA LEU A 61 -2.52 -1.95 14.62
C LEU A 61 -2.35 -1.20 13.29
N ASP A 62 -1.28 -1.49 12.54
CA ASP A 62 -1.03 -0.98 11.18
C ASP A 62 -1.18 -2.07 10.09
N HIS A 63 -2.08 -3.03 10.29
CA HIS A 63 -2.36 -4.11 9.33
C HIS A 63 -2.79 -3.63 7.93
N GLY A 64 -3.35 -2.41 7.82
CA GLY A 64 -3.74 -1.83 6.53
C GLY A 64 -2.55 -1.38 5.65
N GLY A 65 -1.37 -1.18 6.24
CA GLY A 65 -0.13 -0.92 5.51
C GLY A 65 0.48 -2.21 4.97
N SER A 66 0.86 -3.09 5.90
CA SER A 66 1.32 -4.47 5.68
C SER A 66 0.91 -5.28 6.88
N THR A 67 0.39 -6.49 6.68
CA THR A 67 0.14 -7.38 7.82
C THR A 67 1.42 -8.11 8.22
N LEU A 68 1.35 -8.96 9.24
CA LEU A 68 2.48 -9.73 9.74
C LEU A 68 2.44 -11.16 9.19
N TYR A 69 3.62 -11.72 8.91
CA TYR A 69 3.77 -13.11 8.51
C TYR A 69 3.80 -14.05 9.74
N ALA A 70 3.28 -15.25 9.55
CA ALA A 70 3.36 -16.31 10.55
C ALA A 70 4.75 -16.95 10.58
N LYS A 71 5.21 -17.31 11.78
CA LYS A 71 6.48 -18.03 12.03
C LYS A 71 6.57 -19.30 11.17
N SER A 72 5.52 -20.11 11.17
CA SER A 72 5.48 -21.39 10.47
C SER A 72 5.65 -21.25 8.95
N MET A 73 5.19 -20.15 8.34
CA MET A 73 5.42 -19.89 6.92
C MET A 73 6.90 -19.66 6.64
N VAL A 74 7.58 -18.88 7.48
CA VAL A 74 9.03 -18.63 7.34
C VAL A 74 9.83 -19.92 7.51
N GLU A 75 9.48 -20.74 8.50
CA GLU A 75 10.14 -22.03 8.75
C GLU A 75 9.93 -23.01 7.59
N ALA A 76 8.71 -23.12 7.06
CA ALA A 76 8.39 -23.98 5.92
C ALA A 76 9.13 -23.54 4.65
N PHE A 77 9.10 -22.23 4.35
CA PHE A 77 9.81 -21.67 3.22
C PHE A 77 11.33 -21.82 3.32
N SER A 78 11.91 -21.57 4.51
CA SER A 78 13.34 -21.75 4.75
C SER A 78 13.77 -23.21 4.56
N LYS A 79 13.01 -24.16 5.14
CA LYS A 79 13.28 -25.59 4.97
C LYS A 79 13.25 -25.99 3.49
N ASP A 80 12.28 -25.50 2.75
CA ASP A 80 12.14 -25.76 1.33
C ASP A 80 13.35 -25.26 0.53
N LEU A 81 13.79 -24.01 0.74
CA LEU A 81 14.99 -23.49 0.06
C LEU A 81 16.28 -24.21 0.44
N ILE A 82 16.41 -24.69 1.67
CA ILE A 82 17.62 -25.40 2.15
C ILE A 82 17.70 -26.81 1.56
N THR A 83 16.55 -27.47 1.40
CA THR A 83 16.49 -28.90 1.05
C THR A 83 16.40 -29.16 -0.45
N ASN A 84 16.02 -28.14 -1.24
CA ASN A 84 15.83 -28.27 -2.68
C ASN A 84 16.81 -27.40 -3.49
N LEU A 85 17.19 -27.88 -4.67
CA LEU A 85 18.00 -27.13 -5.62
C LEU A 85 17.09 -26.50 -6.69
N TYR A 86 17.03 -25.16 -6.71
CA TYR A 86 16.26 -24.41 -7.69
C TYR A 86 17.17 -23.65 -8.65
N GLY A 87 16.91 -23.80 -9.95
CA GLY A 87 17.61 -23.09 -11.02
C GLY A 87 16.82 -21.89 -11.52
N ASN A 88 17.47 -21.01 -12.30
CA ASN A 88 16.76 -19.95 -13.01
C ASN A 88 15.77 -20.58 -14.02
N PRO A 89 14.47 -20.24 -14.00
CA PRO A 89 13.44 -20.90 -14.81
C PRO A 89 13.63 -20.78 -16.34
N HIS A 90 14.57 -19.97 -16.83
CA HIS A 90 14.86 -19.85 -18.28
C HIS A 90 15.90 -20.84 -18.83
N SER A 91 16.40 -21.77 -18.02
CA SER A 91 17.33 -22.80 -18.50
C SER A 91 16.63 -24.15 -18.64
N ASP A 92 17.11 -25.01 -19.54
CA ASP A 92 16.57 -26.37 -19.73
C ASP A 92 17.04 -27.37 -18.66
N SER A 93 17.77 -26.91 -17.64
CA SER A 93 18.27 -27.77 -16.57
C SER A 93 17.13 -28.29 -15.70
N THR A 94 17.25 -29.49 -15.14
CA THR A 94 16.21 -30.06 -14.26
C THR A 94 15.81 -29.14 -13.10
N PRO A 95 16.75 -28.50 -12.35
CA PRO A 95 16.40 -27.52 -11.32
C PRO A 95 15.60 -26.31 -11.83
N SER A 96 15.85 -25.90 -13.08
CA SER A 96 15.16 -24.78 -13.73
C SER A 96 13.75 -25.17 -14.17
N ALA A 97 13.58 -26.36 -14.75
CA ALA A 97 12.27 -26.88 -15.13
C ALA A 97 11.36 -27.08 -13.89
N ILE A 98 11.90 -27.59 -12.78
CA ILE A 98 11.19 -27.70 -11.50
C ILE A 98 10.72 -26.33 -11.03
N ALA A 99 11.59 -25.31 -11.09
CA ALA A 99 11.24 -23.96 -10.71
C ALA A 99 10.12 -23.39 -11.60
N GLY A 100 10.19 -23.59 -12.92
CA GLY A 100 9.16 -23.18 -13.88
C GLY A 100 7.79 -23.81 -13.57
N HIS A 101 7.72 -25.15 -13.52
CA HIS A 101 6.46 -25.85 -13.21
C HIS A 101 5.85 -25.44 -11.86
N ARG A 102 6.70 -25.15 -10.88
CA ARG A 102 6.23 -24.69 -9.57
C ARG A 102 5.65 -23.28 -9.63
N ILE A 103 6.24 -22.37 -10.41
CA ILE A 103 5.65 -21.03 -10.64
C ILE A 103 4.24 -21.17 -11.22
N ASP A 104 4.05 -22.05 -12.20
CA ASP A 104 2.75 -22.27 -12.86
C ASP A 104 1.72 -22.85 -11.89
N ALA A 105 2.10 -23.87 -11.10
CA ALA A 105 1.22 -24.44 -10.08
C ALA A 105 0.79 -23.40 -9.01
N ILE A 106 1.72 -22.52 -8.60
CA ILE A 106 1.45 -21.45 -7.63
C ILE A 106 0.56 -20.37 -8.25
N ARG A 107 0.74 -20.05 -9.53
CA ARG A 107 -0.12 -19.13 -10.27
C ARG A 107 -1.57 -19.61 -10.26
N GLU A 108 -1.80 -20.87 -10.59
CA GLU A 108 -3.14 -21.46 -10.52
C GLU A 108 -3.71 -21.49 -9.09
N LYS A 109 -2.88 -21.81 -8.10
CA LYS A 109 -3.31 -21.81 -6.69
C LYS A 109 -3.71 -20.41 -6.23
N ALA A 110 -2.96 -19.38 -6.64
CA ALA A 110 -3.29 -17.99 -6.36
C ALA A 110 -4.58 -17.54 -7.10
N LEU A 111 -4.81 -17.99 -8.34
CA LEU A 111 -6.07 -17.77 -9.04
C LEU A 111 -7.25 -18.39 -8.28
N ARG A 112 -7.12 -19.65 -7.86
CA ARG A 112 -8.13 -20.36 -7.05
C ARG A 112 -8.40 -19.67 -5.72
N PHE A 113 -7.39 -19.09 -5.06
CA PHE A 113 -7.56 -18.30 -3.83
C PHE A 113 -8.52 -17.11 -4.02
N PHE A 114 -8.56 -16.51 -5.21
CA PHE A 114 -9.50 -15.43 -5.58
C PHE A 114 -10.76 -15.94 -6.30
N LYS A 115 -10.95 -17.26 -6.36
CA LYS A 115 -12.02 -17.93 -7.12
C LYS A 115 -12.05 -17.51 -8.59
N ALA A 116 -10.89 -17.16 -9.13
CA ALA A 116 -10.69 -16.88 -10.54
C ALA A 116 -10.41 -18.20 -11.26
N ASP A 117 -11.29 -18.61 -12.16
CA ASP A 117 -11.08 -19.79 -12.98
C ASP A 117 -9.89 -19.57 -13.93
N PRO A 118 -8.83 -20.42 -13.92
CA PRO A 118 -7.71 -20.32 -14.85
C PRO A 118 -8.10 -20.39 -16.33
N GLU A 119 -9.28 -20.88 -16.69
CA GLU A 119 -9.78 -20.84 -18.06
C GLU A 119 -10.23 -19.43 -18.48
N GLU A 120 -10.74 -18.63 -17.55
CA GLU A 120 -11.27 -17.28 -17.78
C GLU A 120 -10.30 -16.16 -17.37
N TRP A 121 -9.34 -16.47 -16.51
CA TRP A 121 -8.42 -15.53 -15.90
C TRP A 121 -6.96 -15.94 -16.08
N ASP A 122 -6.09 -14.94 -16.15
CA ASP A 122 -4.64 -15.12 -16.04
C ASP A 122 -4.10 -14.26 -14.89
N LEU A 123 -2.94 -14.62 -14.35
CA LEU A 123 -2.28 -13.93 -13.25
C LEU A 123 -0.84 -13.59 -13.64
N VAL A 124 -0.58 -12.28 -13.71
CA VAL A 124 0.74 -11.73 -13.99
C VAL A 124 1.40 -11.35 -12.66
N PHE A 125 2.54 -11.95 -12.34
CA PHE A 125 3.30 -11.57 -11.14
C PHE A 125 3.97 -10.21 -11.34
N VAL A 126 3.82 -9.34 -10.35
CA VAL A 126 4.41 -7.99 -10.35
C VAL A 126 5.04 -7.69 -8.99
N ALA A 127 5.75 -6.56 -8.86
CA ALA A 127 6.35 -6.19 -7.59
C ALA A 127 5.31 -5.88 -6.47
N ASN A 128 4.18 -5.26 -6.83
CA ASN A 128 3.09 -4.88 -5.91
C ASN A 128 1.89 -4.32 -6.71
N ALA A 129 0.80 -3.96 -6.04
CA ALA A 129 -0.38 -3.36 -6.66
C ALA A 129 -0.07 -2.10 -7.49
N THR A 130 0.89 -1.25 -7.08
CA THR A 130 1.27 -0.06 -7.86
C THR A 130 1.94 -0.46 -9.18
N ALA A 131 2.75 -1.52 -9.18
CA ALA A 131 3.33 -2.07 -10.40
C ALA A 131 2.25 -2.66 -11.33
N ALA A 132 1.26 -3.38 -10.80
CA ALA A 132 0.10 -3.86 -11.58
C ALA A 132 -0.67 -2.72 -12.24
N ILE A 133 -0.96 -1.66 -11.46
CA ILE A 133 -1.65 -0.45 -11.96
C ILE A 133 -0.84 0.22 -13.08
N LYS A 134 0.47 0.40 -12.88
CA LYS A 134 1.38 0.99 -13.88
C LYS A 134 1.46 0.16 -15.15
N LEU A 135 1.58 -1.15 -15.03
CA LEU A 135 1.61 -2.08 -16.17
C LEU A 135 0.30 -1.99 -16.97
N THR A 136 -0.84 -2.01 -16.28
CA THR A 136 -2.16 -1.91 -16.92
C THR A 136 -2.30 -0.63 -17.74
N ILE A 137 -1.97 0.53 -17.16
CA ILE A 137 -2.09 1.81 -17.87
C ILE A 137 -1.09 1.95 -19.01
N GLU A 138 0.13 1.42 -18.86
CA GLU A 138 1.14 1.39 -19.92
C GLU A 138 0.57 0.65 -21.14
N CYS A 139 0.04 -0.55 -20.93
CA CYS A 139 -0.49 -1.37 -22.02
C CYS A 139 -1.73 -0.74 -22.66
N ILE A 140 -2.69 -0.26 -21.86
CA ILE A 140 -3.93 0.37 -22.37
C ILE A 140 -3.61 1.63 -23.18
N LYS A 141 -2.65 2.43 -22.75
CA LYS A 141 -2.21 3.62 -23.49
C LYS A 141 -1.61 3.25 -24.84
N ASP A 142 -0.77 2.22 -24.88
CA ASP A 142 -0.19 1.76 -26.14
C ASP A 142 -1.24 1.11 -27.06
N HIS A 143 -2.21 0.39 -26.50
CA HIS A 143 -3.35 -0.12 -27.24
C HIS A 143 -4.21 1.02 -27.82
N ALA A 144 -4.53 2.05 -27.03
CA ALA A 144 -5.24 3.22 -27.52
C ALA A 144 -4.49 3.89 -28.70
N ALA A 145 -3.16 4.04 -28.57
CA ALA A 145 -2.34 4.57 -29.65
C ALA A 145 -2.35 3.68 -30.91
N SER A 146 -2.25 2.35 -30.74
CA SER A 146 -2.28 1.39 -31.85
C SER A 146 -3.61 1.34 -32.59
N THR A 147 -4.71 1.68 -31.91
CA THR A 147 -6.07 1.71 -32.47
C THR A 147 -6.51 3.13 -32.86
N HIS A 148 -5.60 4.10 -32.85
CA HIS A 148 -5.86 5.51 -33.14
C HIS A 148 -6.99 6.13 -32.28
N LYS A 149 -7.13 5.67 -31.04
CA LYS A 149 -8.08 6.17 -30.04
C LYS A 149 -7.38 7.04 -28.99
N GLN A 150 -8.13 7.98 -28.41
CA GLN A 150 -7.68 8.69 -27.21
C GLN A 150 -8.14 7.95 -25.96
N LEU A 151 -7.31 7.91 -24.93
CA LEU A 151 -7.67 7.31 -23.64
C LEU A 151 -8.47 8.30 -22.78
N TRP A 152 -9.65 7.90 -22.32
CA TRP A 152 -10.39 8.59 -21.27
C TRP A 152 -10.22 7.84 -19.94
N TYR A 153 -9.98 8.57 -18.84
CA TYR A 153 -9.76 7.98 -17.53
C TYR A 153 -10.72 8.49 -16.45
N GLY A 154 -11.50 7.60 -15.87
CA GLY A 154 -12.35 7.88 -14.71
C GLY A 154 -11.78 7.25 -13.45
N TYR A 155 -11.83 7.93 -12.31
CA TYR A 155 -11.45 7.33 -11.03
C TYR A 155 -12.26 7.88 -9.84
N HIS A 156 -12.41 7.07 -8.79
CA HIS A 156 -13.17 7.45 -7.60
C HIS A 156 -12.34 8.32 -6.62
N ARG A 157 -12.97 9.22 -5.84
CA ARG A 157 -12.27 10.11 -4.86
C ARG A 157 -11.44 9.36 -3.80
N ASP A 158 -11.83 8.13 -3.49
CA ASP A 158 -11.13 7.26 -2.51
C ASP A 158 -9.88 6.58 -3.08
N ALA A 159 -9.59 6.78 -4.37
CA ALA A 159 -8.41 6.24 -5.04
C ALA A 159 -7.13 6.52 -4.26
N HIS A 160 -6.29 5.48 -4.15
CA HIS A 160 -4.93 5.63 -3.69
C HIS A 160 -4.12 6.47 -4.71
N THR A 161 -3.05 7.13 -4.26
CA THR A 161 -2.20 7.98 -5.12
C THR A 161 -1.72 7.28 -6.39
N SER A 162 -1.53 5.97 -6.35
CA SER A 162 -1.19 5.13 -7.52
C SER A 162 -2.23 5.19 -8.64
N LEU A 163 -3.52 5.20 -8.30
CA LEU A 163 -4.61 5.38 -9.26
C LEU A 163 -4.78 6.85 -9.66
N VAL A 164 -4.60 7.79 -8.72
CA VAL A 164 -4.70 9.22 -9.03
C VAL A 164 -3.66 9.63 -10.07
N GLY A 165 -2.44 9.11 -9.97
CA GLY A 165 -1.34 9.43 -10.88
C GLY A 165 -1.59 9.08 -12.35
N ILE A 166 -2.48 8.13 -12.65
CA ILE A 166 -2.86 7.78 -14.03
C ILE A 166 -3.45 8.98 -14.77
N ARG A 167 -4.13 9.90 -14.08
CA ARG A 167 -4.75 11.06 -14.71
C ARG A 167 -3.75 11.94 -15.46
N GLU A 168 -2.49 11.93 -15.07
CA GLU A 168 -1.42 12.72 -15.71
C GLU A 168 -0.95 12.10 -17.04
N LEU A 169 -1.38 10.86 -17.33
CA LEU A 169 -1.03 10.13 -18.56
C LEU A 169 -2.07 10.33 -19.68
N THR A 170 -3.15 11.05 -19.43
CA THR A 170 -4.17 11.40 -20.42
C THR A 170 -4.69 12.83 -20.22
N PRO A 171 -4.96 13.60 -21.31
CA PRO A 171 -5.59 14.91 -21.19
C PRO A 171 -7.07 14.84 -20.79
N THR A 172 -7.71 13.67 -20.90
CA THR A 172 -9.14 13.50 -20.60
C THR A 172 -9.32 12.59 -19.40
N SER A 173 -9.49 13.20 -18.23
CA SER A 173 -9.76 12.47 -16.98
C SER A 173 -10.89 13.09 -16.15
N ARG A 174 -11.52 12.28 -15.30
CA ARG A 174 -12.56 12.68 -14.36
C ARG A 174 -12.38 12.00 -13.01
N CYS A 175 -12.35 12.78 -11.93
CA CYS A 175 -12.51 12.26 -10.58
C CYS A 175 -14.01 12.26 -10.24
N PHE A 176 -14.56 11.11 -9.86
CA PHE A 176 -15.91 11.00 -9.33
C PHE A 176 -15.92 11.32 -7.84
N GLY A 177 -16.79 12.25 -7.47
CA GLY A 177 -16.88 12.80 -6.12
C GLY A 177 -17.56 11.88 -5.14
N SER A 178 -18.41 10.95 -5.58
CA SER A 178 -19.13 10.01 -4.72
C SER A 178 -19.59 8.76 -5.48
N ASP A 179 -20.11 7.78 -4.74
CA ASP A 179 -20.66 6.55 -5.30
C ASP A 179 -21.88 6.88 -6.20
N GLU A 180 -22.72 7.83 -5.81
CA GLU A 180 -23.88 8.29 -6.60
C GLU A 180 -23.48 8.96 -7.92
N GLU A 181 -22.35 9.67 -7.97
CA GLU A 181 -21.86 10.23 -9.23
C GLU A 181 -21.42 9.14 -10.21
N VAL A 182 -20.82 8.05 -9.70
CA VAL A 182 -20.44 6.88 -10.52
C VAL A 182 -21.70 6.18 -11.02
N GLU A 183 -22.65 5.90 -10.13
CA GLU A 183 -23.91 5.23 -10.48
C GLU A 183 -24.71 6.04 -11.51
N LYS A 184 -24.88 7.35 -11.29
CA LYS A 184 -25.55 8.23 -12.25
C LYS A 184 -24.83 8.28 -13.60
N TRP A 185 -23.50 8.27 -13.61
CA TRP A 185 -22.72 8.22 -14.84
C TRP A 185 -23.00 6.93 -15.62
N ILE A 186 -23.04 5.79 -14.93
CA ILE A 186 -23.33 4.49 -15.52
C ILE A 186 -24.79 4.44 -16.01
N GLU A 187 -25.76 4.88 -15.21
CA GLU A 187 -27.20 4.91 -15.54
C GLU A 187 -27.50 5.80 -16.75
N CYS A 188 -26.80 6.92 -16.88
CA CYS A 188 -26.89 7.81 -18.05
C CYS A 188 -26.06 7.30 -19.24
N GLY A 189 -25.77 5.99 -19.29
CA GLY A 189 -25.03 5.31 -20.37
C GLY A 189 -23.62 5.85 -20.58
N GLY A 190 -22.99 6.40 -19.53
CA GLY A 190 -21.64 6.97 -19.56
C GLY A 190 -21.56 8.49 -19.82
N ALA A 191 -22.60 9.28 -19.51
CA ALA A 191 -22.69 10.68 -19.94
C ALA A 191 -21.61 11.57 -19.31
N GLY A 192 -20.92 12.36 -20.13
CA GLY A 192 -19.71 13.09 -19.70
C GLY A 192 -18.50 12.18 -19.45
N GLY A 193 -18.55 10.92 -19.91
CA GLY A 193 -17.46 9.96 -19.91
C GLY A 193 -16.82 9.77 -21.30
N PRO A 194 -16.35 8.55 -21.63
CA PRO A 194 -15.66 8.30 -22.89
C PRO A 194 -16.58 8.51 -24.10
N LEU A 195 -16.10 9.24 -25.09
CA LEU A 195 -16.77 9.40 -26.39
C LEU A 195 -16.61 8.14 -27.26
N PRO A 196 -17.44 7.92 -28.30
CA PRO A 196 -17.36 6.69 -29.11
C PRO A 196 -16.01 6.40 -29.78
N ARG A 197 -15.18 7.42 -30.00
CA ARG A 197 -13.83 7.29 -30.57
C ARG A 197 -12.73 7.20 -29.51
N GLN A 198 -13.11 7.08 -28.23
CA GLN A 198 -12.19 6.95 -27.11
C GLN A 198 -12.19 5.53 -26.55
N LEU A 199 -11.11 5.21 -25.86
CA LEU A 199 -10.97 4.02 -25.02
C LEU A 199 -11.20 4.47 -23.58
N GLY A 200 -12.17 3.89 -22.88
CA GLY A 200 -12.44 4.22 -21.49
C GLY A 200 -11.68 3.31 -20.53
N LEU A 201 -11.14 3.86 -19.45
CA LEU A 201 -10.68 3.12 -18.28
C LEU A 201 -11.28 3.75 -17.04
N PHE A 202 -12.05 3.00 -16.26
CA PHE A 202 -12.54 3.39 -14.95
C PHE A 202 -11.80 2.63 -13.85
N ALA A 203 -11.20 3.33 -12.89
CA ALA A 203 -10.45 2.71 -11.81
C ALA A 203 -10.92 3.15 -10.42
N TYR A 204 -11.01 2.19 -9.50
CA TYR A 204 -11.48 2.47 -8.14
C TYR A 204 -10.91 1.45 -7.14
N PRO A 205 -10.78 1.82 -5.86
CA PRO A 205 -10.38 0.86 -4.83
C PRO A 205 -11.58 0.01 -4.40
N GLY A 206 -11.37 -1.28 -4.17
CA GLY A 206 -12.39 -2.13 -3.52
C GLY A 206 -12.59 -1.78 -2.04
N GLN A 207 -11.58 -1.20 -1.40
CA GLN A 207 -11.64 -0.69 -0.03
C GLN A 207 -10.77 0.55 0.12
N SER A 208 -11.29 1.60 0.76
CA SER A 208 -10.51 2.81 1.07
C SER A 208 -9.39 2.48 2.06
N ASN A 209 -8.15 2.80 1.69
CA ASN A 209 -6.98 2.63 2.55
C ASN A 209 -6.98 3.65 3.72
N MET A 210 -7.79 4.71 3.61
CA MET A 210 -8.00 5.70 4.67
C MET A 210 -9.06 5.24 5.67
N THR A 211 -10.31 5.10 5.22
CA THR A 211 -11.47 4.92 6.12
C THR A 211 -11.87 3.46 6.30
N GLY A 212 -11.31 2.54 5.52
CA GLY A 212 -11.73 1.14 5.52
C GLY A 212 -13.06 0.87 4.83
N ARG A 213 -13.80 1.89 4.36
CA ARG A 213 -15.07 1.65 3.65
C ARG A 213 -14.85 0.80 2.40
N ARG A 214 -15.79 -0.09 2.09
CA ARG A 214 -15.79 -0.93 0.88
C ARG A 214 -16.69 -0.31 -0.17
N LEU A 215 -16.22 -0.27 -1.41
CA LEU A 215 -16.95 0.32 -2.55
C LEU A 215 -17.72 -0.79 -3.29
N PRO A 216 -18.81 -0.45 -4.00
CA PRO A 216 -19.59 -1.43 -4.77
C PRO A 216 -18.74 -2.21 -5.78
N LEU A 217 -18.79 -3.54 -5.69
CA LEU A 217 -18.13 -4.43 -6.66
C LEU A 217 -19.00 -4.73 -7.89
N SER A 218 -20.22 -4.20 -7.95
CA SER A 218 -21.16 -4.37 -9.07
C SER A 218 -20.89 -3.42 -10.25
N TRP A 219 -20.15 -2.33 -10.03
CA TRP A 219 -19.90 -1.34 -11.07
C TRP A 219 -19.31 -1.89 -12.38
N PRO A 220 -18.39 -2.86 -12.39
CA PRO A 220 -17.88 -3.42 -13.65
C PRO A 220 -18.96 -4.07 -14.51
N GLY A 221 -19.84 -4.86 -13.90
CA GLY A 221 -21.00 -5.44 -14.58
C GLY A 221 -21.93 -4.37 -15.13
N MET A 222 -22.27 -3.36 -14.30
CA MET A 222 -23.13 -2.26 -14.72
C MET A 222 -22.51 -1.42 -15.85
N ILE A 223 -21.19 -1.21 -15.83
CA ILE A 223 -20.45 -0.48 -16.88
C ILE A 223 -20.53 -1.24 -18.20
N ARG A 224 -20.26 -2.55 -18.19
CA ARG A 224 -20.35 -3.39 -19.39
C ARG A 224 -21.76 -3.43 -19.97
N GLU A 225 -22.77 -3.48 -19.10
CA GLU A 225 -24.18 -3.53 -19.52
C GLU A 225 -24.67 -2.19 -20.10
N LYS A 226 -24.38 -1.08 -19.41
CA LYS A 226 -25.02 0.22 -19.68
C LYS A 226 -24.18 1.17 -20.53
N ILE A 227 -22.85 1.05 -20.53
CA ILE A 227 -21.97 1.95 -21.30
C ILE A 227 -21.61 1.32 -22.64
N LEU A 228 -22.56 1.35 -23.57
CA LEU A 228 -22.41 0.74 -24.91
C LEU A 228 -21.78 1.68 -25.94
N ARG A 229 -21.69 2.98 -25.63
CA ARG A 229 -21.21 3.99 -26.60
C ARG A 229 -19.71 3.89 -26.89
N ALA A 230 -18.92 3.30 -25.99
CA ALA A 230 -17.46 3.24 -26.06
C ALA A 230 -16.94 2.05 -25.24
N ASN A 231 -15.90 1.39 -25.73
CA ASN A 231 -15.22 0.32 -24.99
C ASN A 231 -14.63 0.89 -23.70
N THR A 232 -15.20 0.49 -22.57
CA THR A 232 -14.83 0.99 -21.25
C THR A 232 -14.43 -0.19 -20.37
N TYR A 233 -13.16 -0.21 -19.97
CA TYR A 233 -12.59 -1.25 -19.11
C TYR A 233 -12.53 -0.77 -17.66
N THR A 234 -12.41 -1.72 -16.74
CA THR A 234 -12.39 -1.49 -15.30
C THR A 234 -11.11 -2.01 -14.65
N LEU A 235 -10.53 -1.20 -13.77
CA LEU A 235 -9.35 -1.55 -12.96
C LEU A 235 -9.69 -1.43 -11.48
N LEU A 236 -9.74 -2.56 -10.79
CA LEU A 236 -9.97 -2.64 -9.35
C LEU A 236 -8.64 -2.63 -8.61
N ASP A 237 -8.40 -1.64 -7.74
CA ASP A 237 -7.37 -1.73 -6.71
C ASP A 237 -7.93 -2.53 -5.52
N ALA A 238 -7.61 -3.82 -5.49
CA ALA A 238 -8.04 -4.74 -4.45
C ALA A 238 -7.06 -4.83 -3.27
N ALA A 239 -5.98 -4.05 -3.26
CA ALA A 239 -4.89 -4.23 -2.31
C ALA A 239 -5.33 -4.09 -0.84
N ALA A 240 -6.21 -3.13 -0.55
CA ALA A 240 -6.78 -2.97 0.79
C ALA A 240 -7.94 -3.96 1.04
N LEU A 241 -8.76 -4.26 0.03
CA LEU A 241 -9.91 -5.16 0.16
C LEU A 241 -9.46 -6.59 0.49
N ALA A 242 -8.54 -7.13 -0.30
CA ALA A 242 -8.05 -8.50 -0.20
C ALA A 242 -7.31 -8.78 1.12
N SER A 243 -6.95 -7.76 1.91
CA SER A 243 -6.34 -7.94 3.23
C SER A 243 -7.30 -8.49 4.28
N THR A 244 -8.61 -8.24 4.12
CA THR A 244 -9.64 -8.55 5.14
C THR A 244 -10.97 -9.00 4.52
N ALA A 245 -10.98 -9.39 3.24
CA ALA A 245 -12.17 -9.85 2.54
C ALA A 245 -11.81 -10.93 1.52
N GLN A 246 -12.72 -11.88 1.33
CA GLN A 246 -12.67 -12.78 0.19
C GLN A 246 -13.05 -11.98 -1.07
N LEU A 247 -12.11 -11.83 -2.00
CA LEU A 247 -12.44 -11.40 -3.36
C LEU A 247 -12.92 -12.63 -4.13
N ASP A 248 -14.08 -12.51 -4.77
CA ASP A 248 -14.72 -13.59 -5.52
C ASP A 248 -14.86 -13.17 -6.99
N LEU A 249 -14.06 -13.80 -7.86
CA LEU A 249 -14.00 -13.52 -9.30
C LEU A 249 -14.67 -14.61 -10.15
N SER A 250 -15.50 -15.45 -9.53
CA SER A 250 -16.17 -16.56 -10.20
C SER A 250 -17.20 -16.09 -11.23
N ASN A 251 -17.84 -14.94 -11.00
CA ASN A 251 -18.76 -14.33 -11.96
C ASN A 251 -18.03 -13.33 -12.87
N THR A 252 -17.58 -13.79 -14.03
CA THR A 252 -16.88 -12.97 -15.04
C THR A 252 -17.73 -11.80 -15.55
N SER A 253 -19.05 -11.95 -15.61
CA SER A 253 -19.97 -10.91 -16.11
C SER A 253 -20.07 -9.69 -15.18
N GLU A 254 -19.78 -9.86 -13.90
CA GLU A 254 -19.79 -8.80 -12.87
C GLU A 254 -18.39 -8.38 -12.42
N SER A 255 -17.37 -9.19 -12.68
CA SER A 255 -15.99 -8.96 -12.24
C SER A 255 -15.28 -7.83 -12.99
N PRO A 256 -14.29 -7.15 -12.40
CA PRO A 256 -13.45 -6.18 -13.12
C PRO A 256 -12.68 -6.81 -14.29
N ASP A 257 -12.25 -6.01 -15.27
CA ASP A 257 -11.37 -6.49 -16.34
C ASP A 257 -9.95 -6.77 -15.82
N PHE A 258 -9.50 -5.91 -14.90
CA PHE A 258 -8.17 -5.94 -14.30
C PHE A 258 -8.26 -5.78 -12.78
N VAL A 259 -7.52 -6.58 -12.02
CA VAL A 259 -7.44 -6.46 -10.55
C VAL A 259 -5.99 -6.36 -10.11
N ALA A 260 -5.65 -5.29 -9.41
CA ALA A 260 -4.33 -5.05 -8.84
C ALA A 260 -4.31 -5.38 -7.34
N LEU A 261 -3.32 -6.15 -6.89
CA LEU A 261 -3.17 -6.52 -5.48
C LEU A 261 -1.71 -6.69 -5.05
N SER A 262 -1.51 -6.75 -3.73
CA SER A 262 -0.22 -7.01 -3.10
C SER A 262 -0.36 -8.15 -2.09
N PHE A 263 0.41 -9.22 -2.23
CA PHE A 263 0.31 -10.39 -1.36
C PHE A 263 0.80 -10.13 0.07
N TYR A 264 1.79 -9.25 0.26
CA TYR A 264 2.24 -8.85 1.60
C TYR A 264 1.14 -8.16 2.44
N LYS A 265 0.10 -7.60 1.81
CA LYS A 265 -1.05 -7.06 2.56
C LYS A 265 -1.98 -8.14 3.10
N ILE A 266 -1.97 -9.32 2.48
CA ILE A 266 -2.79 -10.48 2.86
C ILE A 266 -2.02 -11.36 3.85
N PHE A 267 -0.75 -11.64 3.54
CA PHE A 267 0.06 -12.65 4.24
C PHE A 267 1.25 -12.08 5.03
N GLY A 268 1.57 -10.79 4.89
CA GLY A 268 2.75 -10.14 5.49
C GLY A 268 4.07 -10.42 4.76
N PHE A 269 4.16 -11.54 4.05
CA PHE A 269 5.23 -11.93 3.13
C PHE A 269 4.64 -13.01 2.21
N PRO A 270 5.00 -13.10 0.91
CA PRO A 270 6.10 -12.42 0.21
C PRO A 270 5.83 -11.00 -0.31
N ASN A 271 6.92 -10.27 -0.57
CA ASN A 271 6.93 -8.93 -1.18
C ASN A 271 6.77 -8.99 -2.71
N ILE A 272 5.65 -9.55 -3.16
CA ILE A 272 5.20 -9.54 -4.55
C ILE A 272 3.72 -9.16 -4.61
N GLY A 273 3.24 -8.81 -5.80
CA GLY A 273 1.83 -8.57 -6.09
C GLY A 273 1.39 -9.33 -7.33
N ALA A 274 0.15 -9.09 -7.73
CA ALA A 274 -0.42 -9.65 -8.94
C ALA A 274 -1.26 -8.61 -9.68
N LEU A 275 -1.27 -8.76 -11.00
CA LEU A 275 -2.32 -8.26 -11.88
C LEU A 275 -3.13 -9.48 -12.34
N LEU A 276 -4.36 -9.60 -11.86
CA LEU A 276 -5.32 -10.57 -12.38
C LEU A 276 -5.96 -9.96 -13.63
N VAL A 277 -5.97 -10.71 -14.72
CA VAL A 277 -6.47 -10.28 -16.02
C VAL A 277 -7.59 -11.19 -16.46
N GLN A 278 -8.76 -10.63 -16.72
CA GLN A 278 -9.82 -11.36 -17.39
C GLN A 278 -9.44 -11.56 -18.86
N LYS A 279 -9.40 -12.81 -19.33
CA LYS A 279 -8.87 -13.13 -20.67
C LYS A 279 -9.67 -12.49 -21.81
N SER A 280 -10.97 -12.28 -21.64
CA SER A 280 -11.80 -11.53 -22.60
C SER A 280 -11.28 -10.11 -22.87
N SER A 281 -10.60 -9.51 -21.88
CA SER A 281 -10.04 -8.16 -21.94
C SER A 281 -8.53 -8.15 -22.16
N ALA A 282 -7.86 -9.29 -22.26
CA ALA A 282 -6.41 -9.37 -22.44
C ALA A 282 -5.90 -8.74 -23.74
N HIS A 283 -6.73 -8.65 -24.78
CA HIS A 283 -6.37 -8.05 -26.07
C HIS A 283 -5.93 -6.58 -25.97
N VAL A 284 -6.38 -5.83 -24.96
CA VAL A 284 -5.90 -4.45 -24.75
C VAL A 284 -4.53 -4.39 -24.07
N LEU A 285 -4.03 -5.51 -23.55
CA LEU A 285 -2.69 -5.60 -22.98
C LEU A 285 -1.63 -6.01 -24.01
N ALA A 286 -2.03 -6.73 -25.07
CA ALA A 286 -1.13 -7.30 -26.07
C ALA A 286 -0.30 -6.25 -26.86
N ASN A 287 -0.81 -5.02 -26.98
CA ASN A 287 -0.19 -3.95 -27.76
C ASN A 287 0.79 -3.06 -26.96
N ARG A 288 1.14 -3.42 -25.72
CA ARG A 288 2.20 -2.76 -24.93
C ARG A 288 3.42 -2.48 -25.79
N LYS A 289 4.15 -1.38 -25.73
CA LYS A 289 5.33 -1.17 -26.62
C LYS A 289 6.64 -1.68 -26.02
N TYR A 290 6.80 -1.54 -24.72
CA TYR A 290 7.95 -2.03 -24.00
C TYR A 290 8.01 -3.56 -24.01
N PHE A 291 9.21 -4.11 -24.09
CA PHE A 291 9.50 -5.52 -23.87
C PHE A 291 10.85 -5.69 -23.17
N GLY A 292 10.94 -6.65 -22.25
CA GLY A 292 12.17 -7.12 -21.63
C GLY A 292 12.56 -8.52 -22.11
N GLY A 293 13.66 -9.06 -21.56
CA GLY A 293 13.93 -10.50 -21.68
C GLY A 293 12.76 -11.31 -21.12
N GLY A 294 12.55 -12.54 -21.58
CA GLY A 294 11.43 -13.37 -21.10
C GLY A 294 10.08 -13.13 -21.80
N THR A 295 9.83 -11.94 -22.36
CA THR A 295 8.57 -11.59 -23.07
C THR A 295 8.68 -11.58 -24.60
N VAL A 296 9.88 -11.85 -25.13
CA VAL A 296 10.18 -11.93 -26.57
C VAL A 296 10.83 -13.25 -26.95
N ASP A 297 10.49 -13.75 -28.14
CA ASP A 297 11.09 -14.94 -28.74
C ASP A 297 12.30 -14.59 -29.63
N MET A 298 12.27 -13.42 -30.29
CA MET A 298 13.36 -12.98 -31.16
C MET A 298 13.44 -11.46 -31.21
N VAL A 299 14.66 -10.92 -31.21
CA VAL A 299 14.93 -9.48 -31.34
C VAL A 299 16.05 -9.29 -32.36
N VAL A 300 15.80 -8.46 -33.37
CA VAL A 300 16.83 -8.00 -34.31
C VAL A 300 17.26 -6.60 -33.92
N THR A 301 18.56 -6.39 -33.75
CA THR A 301 19.14 -5.13 -33.27
C THR A 301 20.12 -4.48 -34.25
N LEU A 302 20.72 -5.27 -35.14
CA LEU A 302 21.66 -4.79 -36.14
C LEU A 302 20.96 -4.69 -37.50
N ASN A 303 20.91 -3.47 -38.06
CA ASN A 303 20.34 -3.14 -39.37
C ASN A 303 18.82 -3.34 -39.50
N ASP A 304 18.12 -3.67 -38.42
CA ASP A 304 16.65 -3.78 -38.34
C ASP A 304 16.23 -3.54 -36.87
N THR A 305 14.95 -3.27 -36.64
CA THR A 305 14.34 -3.04 -35.31
C THR A 305 13.19 -4.01 -35.02
N TRP A 306 13.04 -5.06 -35.83
CA TRP A 306 11.99 -6.04 -35.68
C TRP A 306 12.18 -6.93 -34.43
N HIS A 307 11.06 -7.31 -33.81
CA HIS A 307 11.03 -8.28 -32.71
C HIS A 307 9.74 -9.11 -32.78
N ALA A 308 9.80 -10.35 -32.28
CA ALA A 308 8.64 -11.20 -32.04
C ALA A 308 8.44 -11.40 -30.55
N ARG A 309 7.19 -11.26 -30.12
CA ARG A 309 6.78 -11.42 -28.73
C ARG A 309 6.26 -12.82 -28.48
N LYS A 310 6.35 -13.23 -27.22
CA LYS A 310 5.56 -14.36 -26.75
C LYS A 310 4.08 -13.99 -26.78
N THR A 311 3.28 -14.94 -27.25
CA THR A 311 1.83 -14.79 -27.41
C THR A 311 1.05 -15.98 -26.86
N ALA A 312 1.72 -16.94 -26.21
CA ALA A 312 1.10 -18.16 -25.69
C ALA A 312 0.11 -17.87 -24.56
N THR A 313 0.52 -17.07 -23.57
CA THR A 313 -0.30 -16.65 -22.43
C THR A 313 -0.20 -15.14 -22.20
N VAL A 314 -1.07 -14.58 -21.36
CA VAL A 314 -1.04 -13.15 -21.04
C VAL A 314 0.17 -12.84 -20.16
N HIS A 315 0.47 -13.68 -19.18
CA HIS A 315 1.62 -13.51 -18.31
C HIS A 315 2.96 -13.62 -19.06
N ASP A 316 3.09 -14.52 -20.04
CA ASP A 316 4.30 -14.63 -20.86
C ASP A 316 4.63 -13.34 -21.63
N ALA A 317 3.62 -12.56 -22.01
CA ALA A 317 3.79 -11.31 -22.73
C ALA A 317 4.12 -10.11 -21.82
N LEU A 318 3.95 -10.25 -20.50
CA LEU A 318 3.95 -9.13 -19.55
C LEU A 318 4.98 -9.28 -18.41
N GLU A 319 5.46 -10.49 -18.13
CA GLU A 319 6.45 -10.77 -17.09
C GLU A 319 7.87 -10.54 -17.61
N ASP A 320 8.32 -9.29 -17.54
CA ASP A 320 9.68 -8.92 -17.99
C ASP A 320 10.77 -9.49 -17.06
N GLY A 321 11.73 -10.16 -17.67
CA GLY A 321 12.91 -10.73 -17.04
C GLY A 321 12.64 -12.04 -16.32
N THR A 322 13.59 -12.43 -15.47
CA THR A 322 13.39 -13.56 -14.57
C THR A 322 12.48 -13.14 -13.42
N LEU A 323 11.34 -13.83 -13.28
CA LEU A 323 10.46 -13.66 -12.14
C LEU A 323 11.19 -13.86 -10.80
N PRO A 324 10.76 -13.22 -9.70
CA PRO A 324 11.27 -13.48 -8.37
C PRO A 324 10.76 -14.83 -7.83
N PHE A 325 11.19 -15.93 -8.47
CA PHE A 325 10.62 -17.27 -8.28
C PHE A 325 10.69 -17.78 -6.84
N HIS A 326 11.73 -17.46 -6.07
CA HIS A 326 11.74 -17.76 -4.64
C HIS A 326 10.66 -17.02 -3.84
N SER A 327 10.38 -15.75 -4.17
CA SER A 327 9.27 -15.01 -3.57
C SER A 327 7.93 -15.61 -3.99
N ILE A 328 7.82 -16.14 -5.21
CA ILE A 328 6.62 -16.88 -5.64
C ILE A 328 6.48 -18.19 -4.85
N PHE A 329 7.57 -18.93 -4.58
CA PHE A 329 7.52 -20.12 -3.74
C PHE A 329 7.07 -19.81 -2.31
N ALA A 330 7.49 -18.68 -1.76
CA ALA A 330 6.99 -18.22 -0.46
C ALA A 330 5.48 -17.95 -0.45
N LEU A 331 4.87 -17.57 -1.59
CA LEU A 331 3.43 -17.38 -1.69
C LEU A 331 2.67 -18.70 -1.49
N ASP A 332 3.22 -19.80 -2.00
CA ASP A 332 2.68 -21.14 -1.82
C ASP A 332 2.53 -21.50 -0.33
N HIS A 333 3.66 -21.38 0.40
CA HIS A 333 3.72 -21.60 1.85
C HIS A 333 2.82 -20.63 2.61
N ALA A 334 2.75 -19.38 2.16
CA ALA A 334 1.89 -18.37 2.76
C ALA A 334 0.41 -18.76 2.67
N MET A 335 -0.06 -19.20 1.49
CA MET A 335 -1.44 -19.65 1.30
C MET A 335 -1.76 -20.89 2.15
N ASP A 336 -0.87 -21.89 2.18
CA ASP A 336 -1.07 -23.12 2.98
C ASP A 336 -1.16 -22.83 4.48
N VAL A 337 -0.27 -21.97 4.98
CA VAL A 337 -0.27 -21.58 6.38
C VAL A 337 -1.51 -20.75 6.69
N HIS A 338 -1.95 -19.88 5.77
CA HIS A 338 -3.17 -19.09 5.96
C HIS A 338 -4.41 -19.98 6.09
N GLU A 339 -4.56 -20.97 5.21
CA GLU A 339 -5.64 -21.96 5.27
C GLU A 339 -5.58 -22.80 6.56
N ARG A 340 -4.38 -23.24 6.96
CA ARG A 340 -4.21 -23.99 8.22
C ARG A 340 -4.58 -23.19 9.46
N LEU A 341 -4.28 -21.89 9.49
CA LEU A 341 -4.53 -21.02 10.66
C LEU A 341 -5.96 -20.51 10.73
N TYR A 342 -6.58 -20.21 9.60
CA TYR A 342 -7.88 -19.54 9.52
C TYR A 342 -8.99 -20.41 8.91
N GLY A 343 -8.70 -21.68 8.65
CA GLY A 343 -9.62 -22.66 8.08
C GLY A 343 -9.68 -22.65 6.55
N PRO A 344 -10.55 -23.49 5.95
CA PRO A 344 -10.62 -23.72 4.50
C PRO A 344 -11.05 -22.48 3.68
N GLU A 345 -11.72 -21.52 4.32
CA GLU A 345 -12.11 -20.24 3.71
C GLU A 345 -11.52 -19.08 4.53
N PRO A 346 -10.19 -18.92 4.52
CA PRO A 346 -9.48 -18.11 5.51
C PRO A 346 -9.89 -16.64 5.47
N MET A 347 -10.13 -16.10 4.27
CA MET A 347 -10.52 -14.69 4.12
C MET A 347 -11.96 -14.42 4.57
N LYS A 348 -12.86 -15.41 4.53
CA LYS A 348 -14.21 -15.26 5.10
C LYS A 348 -14.15 -15.23 6.62
N PHE A 349 -13.35 -16.11 7.22
CA PHE A 349 -13.08 -16.11 8.66
C PHE A 349 -12.52 -14.75 9.09
N ILE A 350 -11.42 -14.30 8.46
CA ILE A 350 -10.77 -13.02 8.77
C ILE A 350 -11.74 -11.85 8.59
N SER A 351 -12.58 -11.86 7.55
CA SER A 351 -13.56 -10.79 7.34
C SER A 351 -14.56 -10.68 8.49
N ARG A 352 -15.11 -11.82 8.95
CA ARG A 352 -16.05 -11.85 10.08
C ARG A 352 -15.37 -11.42 11.38
N HIS A 353 -14.23 -12.04 11.69
CA HIS A 353 -13.44 -11.77 12.89
C HIS A 353 -13.10 -10.28 13.02
N THR A 354 -12.51 -9.72 11.96
CA THR A 354 -12.09 -8.32 11.97
C THR A 354 -13.26 -7.35 11.90
N ALA A 355 -14.40 -7.73 11.29
CA ALA A 355 -15.63 -6.93 11.35
C ALA A 355 -16.17 -6.82 12.78
N GLN A 356 -16.23 -7.93 13.52
CA GLN A 356 -16.65 -7.94 14.93
C GLN A 356 -15.71 -7.07 15.79
N LEU A 357 -14.40 -7.27 15.68
CA LEU A 357 -13.40 -6.49 16.40
C LEU A 357 -13.49 -4.99 16.07
N SER A 358 -13.63 -4.64 14.79
CA SER A 358 -13.74 -3.24 14.36
C SER A 358 -15.02 -2.57 14.87
N LYS A 359 -16.13 -3.30 14.98
CA LYS A 359 -17.36 -2.81 15.61
C LYS A 359 -17.15 -2.48 17.08
N ILE A 360 -16.55 -3.39 17.83
CA ILE A 360 -16.27 -3.18 19.26
C ILE A 360 -15.37 -1.95 19.45
N LEU A 361 -14.30 -1.86 18.65
CA LEU A 361 -13.38 -0.73 18.72
C LEU A 361 -14.09 0.58 18.34
N HIS A 362 -14.85 0.61 17.25
CA HIS A 362 -15.63 1.78 16.83
C HIS A 362 -16.58 2.25 17.93
N ASP A 363 -17.38 1.34 18.51
CA ASP A 363 -18.39 1.68 19.51
C ASP A 363 -17.73 2.22 20.79
N ASN A 364 -16.57 1.67 21.17
CA ASN A 364 -15.79 2.15 22.31
C ASN A 364 -15.15 3.52 22.06
N LEU A 365 -14.55 3.75 20.89
CA LEU A 365 -14.00 5.05 20.50
C LEU A 365 -15.11 6.10 20.43
N HIS A 366 -16.25 5.74 19.84
CA HIS A 366 -17.40 6.63 19.71
C HIS A 366 -18.00 7.04 21.05
N LYS A 367 -17.88 6.22 22.10
CA LYS A 367 -18.38 6.52 23.46
C LYS A 367 -17.36 7.24 24.35
N LEU A 368 -16.12 7.43 23.91
CA LEU A 368 -15.07 8.02 24.73
C LEU A 368 -15.32 9.52 24.95
N ARG A 369 -15.45 9.96 26.20
CA ARG A 369 -15.78 11.34 26.59
C ARG A 369 -14.81 11.87 27.66
N HIS A 370 -14.50 13.16 27.58
CA HIS A 370 -13.93 13.91 28.70
C HIS A 370 -14.99 14.09 29.80
N ARG A 371 -14.56 14.47 31.02
CA ARG A 371 -15.46 14.72 32.14
C ARG A 371 -16.54 15.78 31.85
N ASN A 372 -16.24 16.74 30.98
CA ASN A 372 -17.19 17.77 30.57
C ASN A 372 -18.21 17.28 29.50
N GLY A 373 -18.23 15.98 29.18
CA GLY A 373 -19.16 15.38 28.23
C GLY A 373 -18.78 15.54 26.75
N LYS A 374 -17.69 16.25 26.42
CA LYS A 374 -17.22 16.36 25.02
C LYS A 374 -16.49 15.09 24.57
N SER A 375 -16.53 14.80 23.27
CA SER A 375 -15.84 13.64 22.67
C SER A 375 -14.33 13.79 22.69
N VAL A 376 -13.63 12.71 23.04
CA VAL A 376 -12.16 12.60 22.92
C VAL A 376 -11.77 12.26 21.49
N ILE A 377 -12.63 11.57 20.75
CA ILE A 377 -12.32 11.04 19.42
C ILE A 377 -13.26 11.65 18.38
N ARG A 378 -12.69 12.06 17.24
CA ARG A 378 -13.43 12.40 16.01
C ARG A 378 -13.14 11.33 14.97
N ILE A 379 -14.12 10.46 14.70
CA ILE A 379 -14.01 9.38 13.71
C ILE A 379 -14.42 9.90 12.33
N TYR A 380 -13.69 9.50 11.29
CA TYR A 380 -14.02 9.77 9.89
C TYR A 380 -14.56 8.51 9.23
N LYS A 381 -15.82 8.56 8.80
CA LYS A 381 -16.50 7.49 8.08
C LYS A 381 -17.52 8.05 7.10
N GLU A 382 -17.90 7.25 6.11
CA GLU A 382 -19.04 7.57 5.23
C GLU A 382 -20.35 7.27 5.96
N SER A 383 -21.40 8.06 5.72
CA SER A 383 -22.70 7.88 6.36
C SER A 383 -23.35 6.53 6.02
N SER A 384 -23.13 6.02 4.81
CA SER A 384 -23.64 4.75 4.31
C SER A 384 -22.95 3.50 4.88
N THR A 385 -21.89 3.68 5.69
CA THR A 385 -21.05 2.57 6.19
C THR A 385 -21.32 2.23 7.64
N VAL A 386 -21.28 0.92 7.95
CA VAL A 386 -21.58 0.38 9.29
C VAL A 386 -20.44 -0.53 9.74
N TYR A 387 -19.73 -0.15 10.81
CA TYR A 387 -18.76 -1.05 11.44
C TYR A 387 -19.47 -2.29 12.02
N GLY A 388 -18.95 -3.46 11.68
CA GLY A 388 -19.57 -4.76 11.95
C GLY A 388 -20.24 -5.38 10.72
N ASP A 389 -20.61 -4.57 9.72
CA ASP A 389 -21.00 -5.10 8.41
C ASP A 389 -19.78 -5.20 7.48
N SER A 390 -19.28 -6.43 7.35
CA SER A 390 -18.16 -6.72 6.47
C SER A 390 -18.42 -6.39 4.99
N LYS A 391 -19.66 -6.23 4.52
CA LYS A 391 -19.89 -5.87 3.11
C LYS A 391 -19.56 -4.42 2.82
N THR A 392 -19.84 -3.52 3.76
CA THR A 392 -19.71 -2.07 3.57
C THR A 392 -18.48 -1.47 4.26
N GLN A 393 -17.93 -2.14 5.27
CA GLN A 393 -16.85 -1.61 6.09
C GLN A 393 -15.80 -2.68 6.42
N GLY A 394 -14.54 -2.36 6.14
CA GLY A 394 -13.38 -3.14 6.56
C GLY A 394 -12.85 -2.72 7.93
N ALA A 395 -11.77 -3.37 8.35
CA ALA A 395 -11.25 -3.31 9.72
C ALA A 395 -10.37 -2.09 10.05
N THR A 396 -10.49 -1.01 9.27
CA THR A 396 -9.71 0.22 9.43
C THR A 396 -10.60 1.32 10.01
N ILE A 397 -10.09 2.06 11.00
CA ILE A 397 -10.73 3.23 11.60
C ILE A 397 -9.77 4.41 11.53
N ALA A 398 -10.19 5.50 10.87
CA ALA A 398 -9.48 6.77 10.84
C ALA A 398 -10.10 7.76 11.83
N PHE A 399 -9.29 8.43 12.64
CA PHE A 399 -9.75 9.41 13.61
C PHE A 399 -8.70 10.48 13.97
N ASN A 400 -9.14 11.56 14.61
CA ASN A 400 -8.27 12.46 15.38
C ASN A 400 -8.64 12.42 16.86
N VAL A 401 -7.67 12.74 17.71
CA VAL A 401 -7.85 12.92 19.15
C VAL A 401 -8.09 14.40 19.45
N LEU A 402 -9.01 14.68 20.37
CA LEU A 402 -9.44 16.01 20.79
C LEU A 402 -9.10 16.24 22.26
N THR A 403 -8.85 17.49 22.62
CA THR A 403 -8.73 17.95 24.01
C THR A 403 -10.11 18.20 24.62
N SER A 404 -10.18 18.43 25.93
CA SER A 404 -11.43 18.80 26.62
C SER A 404 -11.99 20.16 26.16
N SER A 405 -11.19 21.03 25.53
CA SER A 405 -11.70 22.24 24.87
C SER A 405 -12.36 21.93 23.52
N GLY A 406 -12.03 20.80 22.88
CA GLY A 406 -12.42 20.41 21.52
C GLY A 406 -11.36 20.71 20.47
N SER A 407 -10.16 21.15 20.87
CA SER A 407 -9.02 21.39 19.99
C SER A 407 -8.37 20.08 19.57
N LEU A 408 -7.74 20.05 18.39
CA LEU A 408 -7.04 18.87 17.88
C LEU A 408 -5.71 18.65 18.62
N ILE A 409 -5.40 17.39 18.87
CA ILE A 409 -4.05 16.93 19.23
C ILE A 409 -3.34 16.47 17.95
N GLY A 410 -2.06 16.78 17.82
CA GLY A 410 -1.24 16.38 16.67
C GLY A 410 -1.21 14.85 16.53
N TYR A 411 -1.41 14.34 15.32
CA TYR A 411 -1.47 12.89 15.09
C TYR A 411 -0.11 12.21 15.31
N THR A 412 1.00 12.94 15.15
CA THR A 412 2.37 12.49 15.42
C THR A 412 2.62 12.34 16.92
N GLU A 413 2.05 13.24 17.73
CA GLU A 413 2.08 13.12 19.19
C GLU A 413 1.36 11.84 19.64
N VAL A 414 0.20 11.55 19.05
CA VAL A 414 -0.57 10.34 19.35
C VAL A 414 0.18 9.07 18.94
N GLU A 415 0.76 9.05 17.74
CA GLU A 415 1.58 7.93 17.28
C GLU A 415 2.80 7.71 18.19
N LYS A 416 3.51 8.78 18.54
CA LYS A 416 4.68 8.70 19.44
C LYS A 416 4.28 8.18 20.83
N ALA A 417 3.21 8.71 21.41
CA ALA A 417 2.73 8.28 22.72
C ALA A 417 2.28 6.82 22.73
N ALA A 418 1.67 6.34 21.64
CA ALA A 418 1.31 4.93 21.47
C ALA A 418 2.57 4.05 21.34
N ASN A 419 3.56 4.47 20.56
CA ASN A 419 4.83 3.77 20.40
C ASN A 419 5.58 3.62 21.74
N ASP A 420 5.57 4.64 22.59
CA ASP A 420 6.21 4.63 23.91
C ASP A 420 5.65 3.55 24.86
N VAL A 421 4.43 3.06 24.60
CA VAL A 421 3.78 1.98 25.37
C VAL A 421 3.62 0.68 24.58
N GLY A 422 4.32 0.54 23.45
CA GLY A 422 4.31 -0.69 22.64
C GLY A 422 3.05 -0.89 21.80
N ILE A 423 2.30 0.18 21.50
CA ILE A 423 1.15 0.18 20.59
C ILE A 423 1.54 0.86 19.28
N TYR A 424 1.62 0.08 18.20
CA TYR A 424 2.07 0.54 16.90
C TYR A 424 0.87 0.83 15.99
N ILE A 425 0.64 2.12 15.75
CA ILE A 425 -0.41 2.66 14.87
C ILE A 425 0.23 3.48 13.76
N ARG A 426 -0.54 3.83 12.73
CA ARG A 426 -0.07 4.73 11.68
C ARG A 426 -0.75 6.08 11.78
N SER A 427 -0.01 7.15 11.56
CA SER A 427 -0.57 8.49 11.39
C SER A 427 -0.08 9.19 10.13
N GLY A 428 -0.70 10.32 9.78
CA GLY A 428 -0.28 11.18 8.68
C GLY A 428 -1.39 11.59 7.73
N SER A 429 -1.00 12.25 6.63
CA SER A 429 -1.93 12.70 5.58
C SER A 429 -2.50 11.56 4.73
N LEU A 430 -2.00 10.32 4.88
CA LEU A 430 -2.40 9.12 4.13
C LEU A 430 -2.34 9.29 2.60
N CYS A 431 -2.44 8.20 1.85
CA CYS A 431 -2.25 8.21 0.40
C CYS A 431 -3.58 8.23 -0.38
N ASN A 432 -4.65 8.82 0.18
CA ASN A 432 -5.99 8.91 -0.41
C ASN A 432 -6.43 10.39 -0.50
N PRO A 433 -5.87 11.19 -1.43
CA PRO A 433 -5.99 12.65 -1.39
C PRO A 433 -7.42 13.17 -1.51
N GLY A 434 -8.26 12.55 -2.35
CA GLY A 434 -9.67 12.95 -2.49
C GLY A 434 -10.49 12.64 -1.23
N GLY A 435 -10.30 11.46 -0.65
CA GLY A 435 -10.89 11.08 0.64
C GLY A 435 -10.45 12.04 1.75
N MET A 436 -9.15 12.28 1.89
CA MET A 436 -8.59 13.19 2.90
C MET A 436 -9.16 14.59 2.80
N ALA A 437 -9.18 15.17 1.59
CA ALA A 437 -9.74 16.50 1.39
C ALA A 437 -11.23 16.55 1.75
N THR A 438 -11.98 15.49 1.45
CA THR A 438 -13.41 15.39 1.76
C THR A 438 -13.65 15.29 3.27
N TYR A 439 -13.07 14.28 3.93
CA TYR A 439 -13.35 13.99 5.35
C TYR A 439 -12.76 15.02 6.30
N LEU A 440 -11.64 15.64 5.94
CA LEU A 440 -11.03 16.72 6.73
C LEU A 440 -11.51 18.13 6.31
N SER A 441 -12.45 18.21 5.35
CA SER A 441 -13.05 19.46 4.87
C SER A 441 -12.02 20.49 4.36
N TRP A 442 -11.09 20.03 3.53
CA TRP A 442 -10.11 20.88 2.86
C TRP A 442 -10.55 21.29 1.46
N THR A 443 -10.37 22.57 1.17
CA THR A 443 -10.51 23.10 -0.19
C THR A 443 -9.16 23.09 -0.93
N PRO A 444 -9.17 23.07 -2.27
CA PRO A 444 -7.94 23.19 -3.06
C PRO A 444 -7.13 24.47 -2.79
N SER A 445 -7.79 25.58 -2.48
CA SER A 445 -7.12 26.83 -2.11
C SER A 445 -6.37 26.69 -0.79
N GLU A 446 -7.02 26.16 0.25
CA GLU A 446 -6.39 25.95 1.56
C GLU A 446 -5.20 24.98 1.46
N MET A 447 -5.32 23.90 0.67
CA MET A 447 -4.20 22.96 0.45
C MET A 447 -2.99 23.64 -0.21
N ARG A 448 -3.23 24.52 -1.20
CA ARG A 448 -2.15 25.29 -1.85
C ARG A 448 -1.55 26.34 -0.92
N GLU A 449 -2.38 26.96 -0.09
CA GLU A 449 -1.95 27.92 0.93
C GLU A 449 -1.06 27.24 1.97
N ALA A 450 -1.51 26.12 2.55
CA ALA A 450 -0.74 25.32 3.50
C ALA A 450 0.61 24.90 2.89
N PHE A 451 0.62 24.45 1.64
CA PHE A 451 1.86 24.16 0.91
C PHE A 451 2.76 25.39 0.78
N SER A 452 2.20 26.55 0.46
CA SER A 452 2.95 27.80 0.32
C SER A 452 3.51 28.28 1.67
N SER A 453 2.83 27.97 2.77
CA SER A 453 3.30 28.15 4.16
C SER A 453 4.30 27.09 4.63
N GLY A 454 4.72 26.16 3.75
CA GLY A 454 5.77 25.18 4.03
C GLY A 454 5.28 23.78 4.44
N HIS A 455 3.97 23.51 4.49
CA HIS A 455 3.45 22.17 4.74
C HIS A 455 3.90 21.21 3.61
N ARG A 456 4.46 20.06 3.99
CA ARG A 456 4.82 18.97 3.08
C ARG A 456 4.42 17.65 3.72
N CYS A 457 4.17 16.61 2.93
CA CYS A 457 3.98 15.26 3.49
C CYS A 457 5.23 14.79 4.27
N SER A 458 6.43 15.18 3.84
CA SER A 458 7.70 14.87 4.53
C SER A 458 8.01 15.77 5.72
N LYS A 459 7.32 16.90 5.85
CA LYS A 459 7.45 17.87 6.94
C LYS A 459 6.07 18.47 7.24
N PRO A 460 5.19 17.71 7.90
CA PRO A 460 3.82 18.11 8.02
C PRO A 460 3.64 19.20 9.09
N THR A 461 2.97 20.28 8.71
CA THR A 461 2.21 21.09 9.67
C THR A 461 0.93 20.32 10.02
N GLU A 462 0.85 19.73 11.22
CA GLU A 462 -0.21 18.78 11.57
C GLU A 462 -1.60 19.43 11.71
N ILE A 463 -1.63 20.67 12.20
CA ILE A 463 -2.84 21.46 12.39
C ILE A 463 -2.61 22.82 11.72
N TYR A 464 -3.47 23.17 10.76
CA TYR A 464 -3.39 24.42 10.01
C TYR A 464 -4.75 25.12 10.08
N HIS A 465 -4.78 26.34 10.62
CA HIS A 465 -6.01 27.08 10.93
C HIS A 465 -7.10 26.24 11.64
N GLY A 466 -6.69 25.38 12.58
CA GLY A 466 -7.60 24.51 13.33
C GLY A 466 -8.12 23.28 12.58
N LYS A 467 -7.68 23.05 11.34
CA LYS A 467 -7.96 21.82 10.58
C LYS A 467 -6.77 20.87 10.66
N ALA A 468 -7.05 19.58 10.83
CA ALA A 468 -6.02 18.55 10.76
C ALA A 468 -5.55 18.40 9.31
N THR A 469 -4.26 18.15 9.08
CA THR A 469 -3.72 17.78 7.76
C THR A 469 -3.58 16.27 7.59
N GLY A 470 -3.91 15.51 8.64
CA GLY A 470 -3.73 14.08 8.72
C GLY A 470 -4.58 13.46 9.84
N VAL A 471 -4.57 12.15 9.90
CA VAL A 471 -5.35 11.37 10.87
C VAL A 471 -4.47 10.34 11.55
N VAL A 472 -4.95 9.83 12.68
CA VAL A 472 -4.51 8.55 13.25
C VAL A 472 -5.35 7.46 12.60
N ARG A 473 -4.70 6.35 12.23
CA ARG A 473 -5.33 5.19 11.62
C ARG A 473 -4.98 3.94 12.41
N VAL A 474 -6.02 3.24 12.84
CA VAL A 474 -5.94 1.89 13.40
C VAL A 474 -6.52 0.92 12.38
N SER A 475 -5.86 -0.21 12.19
CA SER A 475 -6.27 -1.26 11.27
C SER A 475 -5.99 -2.62 11.90
N LEU A 476 -7.03 -3.44 11.99
CA LEU A 476 -6.98 -4.77 12.59
C LEU A 476 -6.72 -5.83 11.51
N GLY A 477 -6.02 -6.91 11.88
CA GLY A 477 -5.70 -8.03 11.01
C GLY A 477 -6.21 -9.37 11.57
N GLY A 478 -5.98 -10.46 10.84
CA GLY A 478 -6.45 -11.80 11.22
C GLY A 478 -5.91 -12.29 12.58
N MET A 479 -4.76 -11.78 13.02
CA MET A 479 -4.13 -12.11 14.31
C MET A 479 -4.43 -11.09 15.42
N SER A 480 -5.22 -10.05 15.14
CA SER A 480 -5.68 -9.12 16.19
C SER A 480 -6.71 -9.81 17.09
N THR A 481 -6.82 -9.32 18.33
CA THR A 481 -7.67 -9.90 19.38
C THR A 481 -8.43 -8.79 20.11
N ALA A 482 -9.44 -9.17 20.90
CA ALA A 482 -10.12 -8.23 21.79
C ALA A 482 -9.19 -7.61 22.84
N SER A 483 -8.10 -8.29 23.21
CA SER A 483 -7.10 -7.77 24.14
C SER A 483 -6.38 -6.54 23.58
N ASP A 484 -6.05 -6.54 22.28
CA ASP A 484 -5.43 -5.40 21.61
C ASP A 484 -6.34 -4.16 21.66
N ILE A 485 -7.66 -4.36 21.45
CA ILE A 485 -8.66 -3.29 21.56
C ILE A 485 -8.71 -2.75 22.98
N ARG A 486 -8.78 -3.63 23.98
CA ARG A 486 -8.84 -3.21 25.40
C ARG A 486 -7.62 -2.37 25.78
N ALA A 487 -6.43 -2.80 25.40
CA ALA A 487 -5.20 -2.09 25.68
C ALA A 487 -5.14 -0.72 24.97
N LEU A 488 -5.52 -0.64 23.69
CA LEU A 488 -5.66 0.65 23.00
C LEU A 488 -6.64 1.59 23.71
N MET A 489 -7.80 1.06 24.14
CA MET A 489 -8.79 1.87 24.86
C MET A 489 -8.29 2.32 26.24
N CYS A 490 -7.51 1.51 26.94
CA CYS A 490 -6.88 1.91 28.21
C CYS A 490 -5.86 3.03 27.98
N PHE A 491 -4.97 2.87 27.00
CA PHE A 491 -4.02 3.91 26.59
C PHE A 491 -4.71 5.24 26.27
N LEU A 492 -5.74 5.22 25.42
CA LEU A 492 -6.47 6.45 25.06
C LEU A 492 -7.16 7.10 26.26
N ARG A 493 -7.71 6.29 27.17
CA ARG A 493 -8.34 6.79 28.40
C ARG A 493 -7.32 7.45 29.31
N GLU A 494 -6.26 6.75 29.65
CA GLU A 494 -5.24 7.23 30.59
C GLU A 494 -4.50 8.46 30.06
N LYS A 495 -4.24 8.51 28.75
CA LYS A 495 -3.43 9.58 28.15
C LYS A 495 -4.23 10.83 27.78
N TYR A 496 -5.47 10.68 27.30
CA TYR A 496 -6.19 11.77 26.64
C TYR A 496 -7.57 12.11 27.25
N VAL A 497 -8.13 11.27 28.13
CA VAL A 497 -9.37 11.65 28.83
C VAL A 497 -9.04 12.63 29.95
N ASP A 498 -9.69 13.78 29.91
CA ASP A 498 -9.57 14.78 30.96
C ASP A 498 -10.60 14.49 32.05
N VAL A 499 -10.12 14.15 33.24
CA VAL A 499 -10.92 13.85 34.42
C VAL A 499 -10.93 14.98 35.45
N THR A 500 -10.24 16.10 35.16
CA THR A 500 -10.13 17.21 36.10
C THR A 500 -11.49 17.88 36.36
N PRO A 501 -11.84 18.20 37.62
CA PRO A 501 -13.07 18.91 37.91
C PRO A 501 -13.09 20.26 37.19
N PRO A 502 -14.23 20.73 36.67
CA PRO A 502 -14.34 22.09 36.16
C PRO A 502 -13.91 23.05 37.27
N SER A 503 -12.88 23.86 37.00
CA SER A 503 -12.45 24.88 37.96
C SER A 503 -13.67 25.76 38.27
N PRO A 504 -14.04 25.98 39.55
CA PRO A 504 -15.21 26.79 39.87
C PRO A 504 -15.01 28.15 39.21
N ALA A 505 -15.95 28.53 38.36
CA ALA A 505 -15.92 29.82 37.69
C ALA A 505 -15.68 30.88 38.76
N ARG A 506 -14.53 31.58 38.70
CA ARG A 506 -14.35 32.81 39.45
C ARG A 506 -15.47 33.72 39.00
N ASN A 507 -16.51 33.84 39.83
CA ASN A 507 -17.51 34.87 39.70
C ASN A 507 -16.73 36.19 39.70
N ILE A 508 -16.49 36.73 38.51
CA ILE A 508 -16.08 38.13 38.37
C ILE A 508 -17.33 38.90 38.79
N SER A 509 -17.43 39.18 40.09
CA SER A 509 -18.41 40.10 40.63
C SER A 509 -18.27 41.39 39.83
N LYS A 510 -19.35 41.77 39.14
CA LYS A 510 -19.48 43.06 38.48
C LYS A 510 -19.13 44.15 39.49
N GLN A 511 -17.96 44.76 39.36
CA GLN A 511 -17.73 46.03 40.05
C GLN A 511 -18.58 47.10 39.36
N PRO A 512 -19.31 47.94 40.10
CA PRO A 512 -20.09 49.01 39.52
C PRO A 512 -19.16 50.13 39.06
N LEU A 513 -19.39 50.60 37.83
CA LEU A 513 -18.80 51.79 37.25
C LEU A 513 -19.31 53.04 37.99
N SER A 514 -18.43 53.79 38.64
CA SER A 514 -18.68 55.22 38.89
C SER A 514 -17.39 56.06 38.96
N ALA A 515 -17.27 56.94 37.96
CA ALA A 515 -16.88 58.35 38.02
C ALA A 515 -15.52 58.81 38.61
N GLN A 516 -14.72 59.34 37.67
CA GLN A 516 -14.12 60.68 37.63
C GLN A 516 -12.66 60.94 38.11
N ARG A 517 -11.90 61.39 37.09
CA ARG A 517 -11.03 62.59 37.00
C ARG A 517 -9.60 62.60 37.59
N ALA A 518 -8.66 62.54 36.63
CA ALA A 518 -7.59 63.50 36.31
C ALA A 518 -6.54 63.89 37.38
N SER A 519 -5.27 63.60 37.08
CA SER A 519 -4.16 64.56 37.24
C SER A 519 -2.86 64.15 36.50
N PHE A 520 -2.51 64.98 35.52
CA PHE A 520 -1.19 65.54 35.16
C PHE A 520 0.09 64.68 34.94
N ILE A 521 0.49 64.62 33.65
CA ILE A 521 1.77 65.03 33.00
C ILE A 521 3.11 64.66 33.66
N LYS A 522 3.95 63.89 32.94
CA LYS A 522 5.24 64.39 32.38
C LYS A 522 5.83 63.48 31.30
N ILE A 523 6.04 64.09 30.13
CA ILE A 523 6.78 63.59 28.97
C ILE A 523 8.28 63.83 29.22
N GLN A 524 9.13 62.87 28.87
CA GLN A 524 10.53 63.12 28.52
C GLN A 524 10.95 62.16 27.40
N ILE A 525 11.38 62.75 26.28
CA ILE A 525 12.07 62.13 25.14
C ILE A 525 13.55 62.51 25.30
N PRO A 526 14.51 61.64 24.92
CA PRO A 526 15.51 62.09 23.94
C PRO A 526 15.86 61.07 22.84
N GLU A 527 16.41 61.63 21.77
CA GLU A 527 16.66 61.17 20.41
C GLU A 527 17.80 60.14 20.18
N GLU A 528 17.83 59.65 18.94
CA GLU A 528 18.82 58.79 18.26
C GLU A 528 20.24 59.36 18.13
N SER A 529 21.25 58.47 18.02
CA SER A 529 22.38 58.62 17.08
C SER A 529 23.24 57.35 16.98
N ALA A 530 23.83 57.16 15.79
CA ALA A 530 24.44 55.99 15.17
C ALA A 530 25.90 55.59 15.59
N VAL A 531 26.18 54.28 15.47
CA VAL A 531 27.32 53.56 14.85
C VAL A 531 28.80 53.98 15.14
N ALA A 532 29.60 53.06 15.74
CA ALA A 532 30.80 52.41 15.12
C ALA A 532 31.74 51.70 16.14
N ALA A 533 32.42 50.66 15.64
CA ALA A 533 33.31 49.64 16.23
C ALA A 533 34.47 50.07 17.17
N THR A 534 34.91 49.16 18.07
CA THR A 534 36.19 48.38 17.99
C THR A 534 36.64 47.79 19.36
N THR A 535 36.87 46.46 19.38
CA THR A 535 37.68 45.56 20.27
C THR A 535 38.08 45.94 21.71
N LYS A 536 37.86 45.01 22.66
CA LYS A 536 38.92 44.19 23.31
C LYS A 536 38.34 43.10 24.23
N ALA A 537 39.11 42.00 24.30
CA ALA A 537 38.84 40.74 24.98
C ALA A 537 38.99 40.81 26.51
N VAL A 538 38.24 39.97 27.24
CA VAL A 538 38.68 39.30 28.47
C VAL A 538 37.98 37.93 28.58
N ALA A 539 38.79 36.92 28.92
CA ALA A 539 38.45 35.52 29.07
C ALA A 539 37.73 35.20 30.40
N ALA A 540 36.84 34.20 30.39
CA ALA A 540 36.55 33.40 31.58
C ALA A 540 36.08 31.99 31.16
N ARG A 541 36.82 30.98 31.66
CA ARG A 541 36.59 29.54 31.53
C ARG A 541 35.41 29.08 32.38
N ALA A 542 34.67 28.09 31.90
CA ALA A 542 33.93 27.11 32.70
C ALA A 542 34.00 25.71 32.02
N PRO A 543 33.90 24.60 32.76
CA PRO A 543 34.67 23.39 32.51
C PRO A 543 33.96 22.29 31.70
N MET A 544 34.78 21.51 31.01
CA MET A 544 34.45 20.28 30.28
C MET A 544 34.17 19.12 31.24
N ILE A 545 33.09 18.37 30.98
CA ILE A 545 32.78 17.08 31.62
C ILE A 545 33.29 15.96 30.69
N ALA A 546 34.07 15.04 31.25
CA ALA A 546 34.65 13.88 30.58
C ALA A 546 33.63 12.72 30.45
N PRO A 547 33.76 11.83 29.43
CA PRO A 547 32.84 10.72 29.20
C PRO A 547 33.25 9.44 29.96
N PRO A 548 32.30 8.56 30.33
CA PRO A 548 32.63 7.28 30.95
C PRO A 548 32.95 6.17 29.92
N SER A 549 33.70 5.21 30.44
CA SER A 549 34.44 4.14 29.79
C SER A 549 33.65 2.86 29.45
N ARG A 550 34.09 2.26 28.34
CA ARG A 550 33.99 0.90 27.75
C ARG A 550 33.45 -0.31 28.59
N PRO A 551 32.76 -1.28 27.94
CA PRO A 551 32.21 -2.51 28.56
C PRO A 551 33.18 -3.73 28.55
N PRO A 552 32.88 -4.81 29.31
CA PRO A 552 33.71 -6.03 29.39
C PRO A 552 33.49 -7.02 28.23
N PRO A 553 34.39 -8.02 28.02
CA PRO A 553 34.57 -8.68 26.73
C PRO A 553 33.72 -9.94 26.51
N ALA A 554 33.49 -10.21 25.22
CA ALA A 554 32.80 -11.38 24.68
C ALA A 554 33.59 -12.69 24.81
N ILE A 555 32.89 -13.75 25.24
CA ILE A 555 33.37 -15.13 25.24
C ILE A 555 33.21 -15.72 23.83
N ARG A 556 34.34 -16.06 23.20
CA ARG A 556 34.40 -16.87 21.98
C ARG A 556 34.43 -18.35 22.37
N ASN A 557 33.35 -19.08 22.10
CA ASN A 557 33.43 -20.55 22.00
C ASN A 557 33.55 -20.96 20.54
N ARG A 558 34.77 -21.38 20.16
CA ARG A 558 35.03 -22.25 19.01
C ARG A 558 34.61 -23.66 19.40
N LEU A 559 33.61 -24.23 18.76
CA LEU A 559 33.45 -25.69 18.73
C LEU A 559 34.13 -26.26 17.48
N ARG A 560 34.96 -27.26 17.74
CA ARG A 560 35.68 -28.07 16.76
C ARG A 560 34.70 -28.98 16.02
N LYS A 561 35.05 -29.23 14.76
CA LYS A 561 34.65 -30.35 13.92
C LYS A 561 34.81 -31.70 14.63
N SER A 562 33.91 -32.62 14.32
CA SER A 562 34.13 -33.98 13.81
C SER A 562 33.18 -34.96 14.50
N PHE A 563 32.24 -35.55 13.76
CA PHE A 563 31.98 -36.99 13.84
C PHE A 563 31.33 -37.48 12.54
N ASP A 564 31.75 -38.68 12.17
CA ASP A 564 31.69 -39.32 10.88
C ASP A 564 30.34 -39.95 10.52
N PHE A 565 30.27 -40.23 9.21
CA PHE A 565 29.37 -41.13 8.50
C PHE A 565 29.11 -42.47 9.22
N SER A 566 27.83 -42.90 9.22
CA SER A 566 27.48 -44.30 9.00
C SER A 566 26.05 -44.44 8.44
N THR A 567 26.01 -44.83 7.16
CA THR A 567 25.13 -45.83 6.53
C THR A 567 23.82 -46.26 7.22
N GLY A 568 22.72 -46.17 6.47
CA GLY A 568 21.49 -46.90 6.77
C GLY A 568 20.34 -46.62 5.78
N SER A 569 20.36 -47.27 4.61
CA SER A 569 19.14 -47.55 3.83
C SER A 569 18.35 -48.68 4.50
N PRO A 570 17.01 -48.70 4.37
CA PRO A 570 16.31 -49.32 3.23
C PRO A 570 15.17 -48.41 2.72
N GLY A 571 14.60 -48.48 1.53
CA GLY A 571 14.52 -49.50 0.49
C GLY A 571 13.14 -49.35 -0.18
N SER A 572 13.13 -49.11 -1.51
CA SER A 572 12.07 -49.38 -2.52
C SER A 572 10.66 -48.81 -2.28
N SER A 573 9.97 -48.19 -3.25
CA SER A 573 9.71 -48.71 -4.59
C SER A 573 9.26 -47.62 -5.58
N VAL A 574 9.90 -47.61 -6.75
CA VAL A 574 9.53 -46.86 -7.95
C VAL A 574 8.71 -47.78 -8.85
N THR A 575 7.56 -47.33 -9.33
CA THR A 575 6.88 -47.89 -10.50
C THR A 575 6.95 -46.87 -11.63
N SER A 576 7.80 -47.17 -12.61
CA SER A 576 7.89 -46.52 -13.91
C SER A 576 6.80 -47.04 -14.84
N ILE A 577 6.07 -46.13 -15.51
CA ILE A 577 5.33 -46.43 -16.73
C ILE A 577 5.90 -45.54 -17.83
N SER A 578 6.40 -46.17 -18.89
CA SER A 578 6.87 -45.52 -20.11
C SER A 578 5.80 -45.56 -21.22
N SER A 579 5.88 -44.53 -22.06
CA SER A 579 5.64 -44.48 -23.51
C SER A 579 4.23 -44.60 -24.09
N ALA A 580 3.78 -43.51 -24.72
CA ALA A 580 3.21 -43.38 -26.08
C ALA A 580 2.57 -41.97 -26.17
N GLY A 581 2.62 -41.16 -27.21
CA GLY A 581 3.18 -41.22 -28.56
C GLY A 581 2.96 -39.84 -29.20
N LEU A 582 3.90 -39.40 -30.03
CA LEU A 582 3.76 -38.22 -30.90
C LEU A 582 2.80 -38.52 -32.06
N PRO A 583 2.24 -37.47 -32.70
CA PRO A 583 2.40 -37.39 -34.15
C PRO A 583 2.95 -36.04 -34.61
N ARG A 584 3.91 -36.14 -35.53
CA ARG A 584 4.32 -35.08 -36.47
C ARG A 584 3.21 -34.88 -37.50
N SER A 585 2.95 -33.64 -37.91
CA SER A 585 2.46 -33.35 -39.26
C SER A 585 3.34 -32.28 -39.92
N GLN A 586 3.78 -32.60 -41.13
CA GLN A 586 4.43 -31.72 -42.07
C GLN A 586 3.37 -31.05 -42.93
N SER A 587 3.55 -29.78 -43.27
CA SER A 587 3.17 -29.27 -44.58
C SER A 587 3.95 -28.00 -44.91
N SER A 588 4.94 -28.17 -45.77
CA SER A 588 5.58 -27.14 -46.58
C SER A 588 4.66 -26.73 -47.73
N ASN A 589 4.61 -25.43 -48.05
CA ASN A 589 4.43 -24.96 -49.42
C ASN A 589 5.10 -23.59 -49.63
N LEU A 590 5.95 -23.55 -50.66
CA LEU A 590 6.65 -22.39 -51.22
C LEU A 590 5.68 -21.46 -51.97
N ILE A 591 6.08 -20.18 -52.09
CA ILE A 591 6.11 -19.25 -53.26
C ILE A 591 6.50 -17.90 -52.63
N GLY A 592 7.57 -17.15 -52.92
CA GLY A 592 8.38 -17.02 -54.12
C GLY A 592 8.03 -15.70 -54.83
N LEU A 593 8.67 -14.57 -54.49
CA LEU A 593 8.90 -13.46 -55.43
C LEU A 593 9.86 -12.37 -54.89
N LYS A 594 10.80 -12.01 -55.77
CA LYS A 594 11.89 -11.04 -55.64
C LYS A 594 11.38 -9.60 -55.78
N SER A 595 12.03 -8.64 -55.10
CA SER A 595 12.70 -7.49 -55.75
C SER A 595 13.28 -6.50 -54.73
N LYS A 596 14.58 -6.18 -54.91
CA LYS A 596 15.19 -4.91 -54.46
C LYS A 596 15.09 -3.93 -55.63
N PRO A 597 15.17 -2.60 -55.38
CA PRO A 597 16.40 -1.94 -55.81
C PRO A 597 16.93 -0.80 -54.91
N ALA A 598 18.25 -0.67 -55.00
CA ALA A 598 19.09 0.53 -55.12
C ALA A 598 19.10 1.61 -54.01
N LEU A 599 20.26 1.62 -53.34
CA LEU A 599 20.99 2.76 -52.79
C LEU A 599 21.03 3.98 -53.72
N SER A 600 20.88 5.18 -53.14
CA SER A 600 21.61 6.35 -53.61
C SER A 600 22.38 6.99 -52.44
N ARG A 601 23.68 7.18 -52.65
CA ARG A 601 24.61 7.90 -51.78
C ARG A 601 24.35 9.40 -51.90
N ARG A 602 24.25 10.11 -50.76
CA ARG A 602 24.73 11.49 -50.67
C ARG A 602 25.60 11.67 -49.43
N THR A 603 26.77 12.24 -49.71
CA THR A 603 27.89 12.59 -48.85
C THR A 603 27.55 13.66 -47.82
N SER A 604 28.23 13.55 -46.68
CA SER A 604 28.22 14.43 -45.52
C SER A 604 28.70 15.85 -45.78
N LEU A 605 28.19 16.81 -45.01
CA LEU A 605 28.96 17.95 -44.50
C LEU A 605 28.54 18.24 -43.04
N LEU A 606 29.55 18.48 -42.20
CA LEU A 606 29.53 18.60 -40.74
C LEU A 606 29.18 20.02 -40.23
N GLY A 607 28.71 20.08 -38.98
CA GLY A 607 28.69 21.27 -38.08
C GLY A 607 27.27 21.59 -37.60
N HIS A 608 26.88 21.52 -36.32
CA HIS A 608 27.50 22.13 -35.14
C HIS A 608 26.91 21.58 -33.81
N SER A 609 27.75 21.62 -32.76
CA SER A 609 27.47 21.90 -31.34
C SER A 609 26.52 21.00 -30.54
N ILE A 610 27.11 20.08 -29.76
CA ILE A 610 26.45 19.35 -28.67
C ILE A 610 26.59 20.17 -27.38
N LYS A 611 25.48 20.65 -26.82
CA LYS A 611 25.40 21.10 -25.42
C LYS A 611 25.28 19.88 -24.51
N PRO A 612 25.87 19.87 -23.30
CA PRO A 612 25.71 18.76 -22.36
C PRO A 612 24.26 18.70 -21.86
N THR A 613 23.63 17.55 -22.06
CA THR A 613 22.29 17.21 -21.55
C THR A 613 22.30 17.17 -20.02
N ALA A 614 21.33 17.87 -19.41
CA ALA A 614 21.04 17.79 -17.98
C ALA A 614 20.65 16.36 -17.57
N PRO A 615 20.82 15.95 -16.29
CA PRO A 615 20.43 14.63 -15.81
C PRO A 615 18.95 14.38 -16.07
N GLY A 616 18.62 13.18 -16.54
CA GLY A 616 17.25 12.81 -16.87
C GLY A 616 16.34 12.88 -15.65
N ARG A 617 15.08 13.25 -15.87
CA ARG A 617 14.00 13.34 -14.87
C ARG A 617 13.82 12.07 -14.01
N TRP A 618 14.34 10.93 -14.48
CA TRP A 618 14.32 9.63 -13.83
C TRP A 618 15.43 9.44 -12.78
N ASP A 619 16.60 10.04 -12.96
CA ASP A 619 17.71 9.93 -11.99
C ASP A 619 17.43 10.71 -10.71
N ASN A 620 16.69 11.81 -10.82
CA ASN A 620 16.22 12.57 -9.66
C ASN A 620 15.12 11.84 -8.89
N PHE A 621 14.25 11.10 -9.59
CA PHE A 621 13.16 10.32 -8.98
C PHE A 621 13.69 9.22 -8.04
N TRP A 622 14.66 8.41 -8.49
CA TRP A 622 15.25 7.36 -7.66
C TRP A 622 16.05 7.93 -6.48
N ARG A 623 16.68 9.09 -6.66
CA ARG A 623 17.43 9.76 -5.60
C ARG A 623 16.49 10.34 -4.53
N GLU A 624 15.37 10.91 -4.92
CA GLU A 624 14.34 11.43 -4.01
C GLU A 624 13.63 10.31 -3.25
N GLU A 625 13.33 9.19 -3.90
CA GLU A 625 12.67 8.03 -3.27
C GLU A 625 13.61 7.28 -2.31
N THR A 626 14.90 7.14 -2.67
CA THR A 626 15.92 6.58 -1.77
C THR A 626 16.17 7.48 -0.56
N ASN A 627 16.20 8.80 -0.75
CA ASN A 627 16.34 9.75 0.36
C ASN A 627 15.10 9.76 1.27
N ALA A 628 13.90 9.55 0.72
CA ALA A 628 12.68 9.40 1.50
C ALA A 628 12.68 8.12 2.35
N LEU A 629 13.23 7.01 1.83
CA LEU A 629 13.38 5.75 2.57
C LEU A 629 14.43 5.83 3.69
N VAL A 630 15.51 6.57 3.47
CA VAL A 630 16.54 6.84 4.51
C VAL A 630 16.00 7.79 5.58
N ALA A 631 15.25 8.83 5.20
CA ALA A 631 14.61 9.75 6.15
C ALA A 631 13.49 9.08 6.96
N ALA A 632 12.90 8.00 6.44
CA ALA A 632 11.92 7.16 7.12
C ALA A 632 12.55 6.04 7.98
N GLY A 633 13.89 5.99 8.11
CA GLY A 633 14.60 5.03 8.96
C GLY A 633 14.57 3.58 8.46
N ALA A 634 14.22 3.34 7.20
CA ALA A 634 14.06 1.98 6.65
C ALA A 634 15.37 1.33 6.17
N VAL A 635 16.48 2.09 6.07
CA VAL A 635 17.80 1.60 5.67
C VAL A 635 18.90 2.39 6.38
N GLU A 636 19.81 1.72 7.10
CA GLU A 636 21.08 2.31 7.51
C GLU A 636 22.08 2.20 6.35
N VAL A 637 22.62 3.32 5.88
CA VAL A 637 23.75 3.34 4.96
C VAL A 637 24.87 4.18 5.56
N GLU A 638 25.97 3.53 5.94
CA GLU A 638 27.26 4.20 6.09
C GLU A 638 27.66 4.78 4.73
N VAL A 639 27.64 6.11 4.61
CA VAL A 639 28.10 6.81 3.41
C VAL A 639 29.64 6.80 3.41
N PRO A 640 30.33 6.13 2.47
CA PRO A 640 31.77 6.25 2.35
C PRO A 640 32.10 7.58 1.67
N ASP A 641 33.08 8.28 2.21
CA ASP A 641 33.55 9.59 1.77
C ASP A 641 33.95 9.61 0.27
N ILE A 642 33.03 10.09 -0.57
CA ILE A 642 33.11 10.10 -2.05
C ILE A 642 34.34 10.86 -2.54
N LYS A 643 34.86 11.82 -1.76
CA LYS A 643 36.06 12.61 -2.10
C LYS A 643 37.35 11.80 -2.08
N LYS A 644 37.39 10.66 -1.38
CA LYS A 644 38.58 9.80 -1.33
C LYS A 644 38.65 8.84 -2.53
N LYS A 645 37.51 8.31 -2.98
CA LYS A 645 37.41 7.43 -4.17
C LYS A 645 37.69 8.17 -5.48
N GLU A 646 37.26 9.42 -5.62
CA GLU A 646 37.55 10.22 -6.83
C GLU A 646 39.04 10.56 -6.96
N LYS A 647 39.74 10.81 -5.84
CA LYS A 647 41.20 11.03 -5.83
C LYS A 647 41.99 9.76 -6.12
N GLU A 648 41.52 8.59 -5.70
CA GLU A 648 42.15 7.30 -6.00
C GLU A 648 41.93 6.88 -7.46
N GLN A 649 40.71 7.06 -8.02
CA GLN A 649 40.43 6.79 -9.43
C GLN A 649 41.17 7.73 -10.40
N GLN A 650 41.34 9.01 -10.05
CA GLN A 650 42.15 9.93 -10.86
C GLN A 650 43.64 9.57 -10.81
N LYS A 651 44.16 9.05 -9.68
CA LYS A 651 45.53 8.54 -9.59
C LYS A 651 45.74 7.24 -10.38
N GLU A 652 44.74 6.36 -10.44
CA GLU A 652 44.80 5.13 -11.24
C GLU A 652 44.73 5.41 -12.74
N GLN A 653 43.84 6.32 -13.19
CA GLN A 653 43.78 6.72 -14.61
C GLN A 653 45.05 7.44 -15.07
N HIS A 654 45.72 8.19 -14.20
CA HIS A 654 47.01 8.81 -14.52
C HIS A 654 48.12 7.76 -14.64
N LYS A 655 48.17 6.76 -13.75
CA LYS A 655 49.11 5.63 -13.83
C LYS A 655 48.87 4.74 -15.05
N GLU A 656 47.61 4.59 -15.48
CA GLU A 656 47.26 3.77 -16.65
C GLU A 656 47.59 4.48 -17.97
N LYS A 657 47.44 5.81 -18.03
CA LYS A 657 47.95 6.63 -19.16
C LYS A 657 49.47 6.60 -19.27
N GLU A 658 50.20 6.65 -18.17
CA GLU A 658 51.66 6.50 -18.17
C GLU A 658 52.09 5.10 -18.63
N ARG A 659 51.41 4.03 -18.17
CA ARG A 659 51.66 2.65 -18.62
C ARG A 659 51.30 2.43 -20.09
N GLY A 660 50.27 3.10 -20.61
CA GLY A 660 49.89 3.10 -22.03
C GLY A 660 50.91 3.82 -22.92
N GLY A 661 51.51 4.91 -22.42
CA GLY A 661 52.62 5.62 -23.07
C GLY A 661 53.87 4.76 -23.21
N PHE A 662 54.28 4.07 -22.13
CA PHE A 662 55.42 3.15 -22.15
C PHE A 662 55.21 1.94 -23.08
N ARG A 663 53.99 1.41 -23.18
CA ARG A 663 53.67 0.32 -24.13
C ARG A 663 53.71 0.75 -25.59
N LYS A 664 53.38 2.01 -25.91
CA LYS A 664 53.48 2.55 -27.29
C LYS A 664 54.95 2.80 -27.69
N VAL A 665 55.80 3.26 -26.77
CA VAL A 665 57.24 3.43 -27.02
C VAL A 665 57.95 2.07 -27.16
N ALA A 666 57.60 1.08 -26.33
CA ALA A 666 58.16 -0.28 -26.44
C ALA A 666 57.79 -0.98 -27.75
N ARG A 667 56.58 -0.75 -28.29
CA ARG A 667 56.11 -1.31 -29.57
C ARG A 667 56.74 -0.62 -30.79
N ALA A 668 57.07 0.66 -30.69
CA ALA A 668 57.81 1.39 -31.72
C ALA A 668 59.28 0.95 -31.81
N LEU A 669 59.91 0.61 -30.67
CA LEU A 669 61.30 0.11 -30.64
C LEU A 669 61.45 -1.36 -31.10
N THR A 670 60.38 -2.17 -31.06
CA THR A 670 60.42 -3.56 -31.59
C THR A 670 60.16 -3.67 -33.09
N MET A 671 59.62 -2.64 -33.74
CA MET A 671 59.41 -2.64 -35.20
C MET A 671 60.55 -1.97 -36.00
N SER A 672 61.62 -1.53 -35.34
CA SER A 672 62.83 -1.01 -36.00
C SER A 672 64.02 -2.00 -36.02
N ARG A 673 63.78 -3.26 -35.61
CA ARG A 673 64.68 -4.41 -35.81
C ARG A 673 63.86 -5.62 -36.24
N ARG A 674 63.27 -5.54 -37.44
CA ARG A 674 62.89 -6.68 -38.28
C ARG A 674 62.67 -6.20 -39.70
#